data_AF-A0A831LGW8-F1
#
_entry.id   AF-A0A831LGW8-F1
#
_cell.length_a   1.000
_cell.length_b   1.000
_cell.length_c   1.000
_cell.angle_alpha   90.00
_cell.angle_beta   90.00
_cell.angle_gamma   90.00
#
_symmetry.space_group_name_H-M   'P 1'
#
loop_
_entity.id
_entity.type
_entity.pdbx_description
1 polymer ?
#
loop_
_entity_poly.entity_id
_entity_poly.type
_entity_poly.pdbx_seq_one_letter_code
_entity_poly.pdbx_strand_id
1 'polypeptide(L)'
;MSGRSLNSNQDSNRRDKVAASQGLSQAGKLPFPIVGIGASAGGLEALEQFLRHVPQDSGLAFVIIQHLDPTHKAMLTELLQRATGMKTFQARDRMQVKPNSVYVIPPNKDMSILHGALHLFEPNAPRGLRLPIDFFLRSLAEDRQDRSIGVILSGMGSDGTLGLKAIKEKAGLVLVQEPATAKFDSMPRSAISAGLADLVAPAEELPGKILDYLRHARTLADSKPPLEEKDRSALEKVVILLRNKTGQDFSLYKKNTIRRRIERRMGIHQLGKIADYVRYLQHNPQEVELLFKELLIGVTNFFRDPAAWELLRTEALAALLEKRPEGGVLRAWSVGCSSGEEAYSLAIACQEALTEIEPRADFKLQIFATDLDQDAIDKARRGWYPANIAADVSAERLRRYFIQEGDGYRIGKKIREMVTFATQNVIMDPPFTKLDILVCRNLLIYLMPELQKKLLPLFHYSLKPEGILFLGNAEAVSAAAELFTPINLKLRLFRRRESVLPAHPVDFPASFASPRAQGAKESTKVKAASNLQSLADELLLQHFSPPAVLVNDQGDILYISGRTGKYLEPAAGKANWNIFAMARQGLNFDLGVAFHKVLRQNEAITLRGLKVDTDGGSQMLDVTLKTIEEPEALRGMVMIVFHDLAEPPSKKKPGPAGSPATDNARIAELEQEVARLREELHTTREEMQSSQEELKSTNEELQSANEELQSTNEELTTSKEEMQSLNEELQTVNAEQQSKMDELTRTEDDLRNLLNSTEIITVFLD
;
A
#
# COMPACT_ATOMS: atom_id res chain seq x y z
N MET A 1 -76.05 2.03 -35.71
CA MET A 1 -75.85 1.17 -34.52
C MET A 1 -75.11 -0.09 -34.97
N SER A 2 -74.07 -0.46 -34.21
CA SER A 2 -73.29 -1.71 -34.30
C SER A 2 -72.45 -1.89 -35.58
N GLY A 3 -71.14 -2.13 -35.58
CA GLY A 3 -70.25 -2.63 -34.53
C GLY A 3 -69.55 -3.91 -35.02
N ARG A 4 -68.21 -3.92 -35.02
CA ARG A 4 -67.23 -4.98 -35.39
C ARG A 4 -66.97 -5.16 -36.90
N SER A 5 -65.78 -5.53 -37.37
CA SER A 5 -64.37 -5.58 -36.92
C SER A 5 -63.69 -6.48 -37.96
N LEU A 6 -62.51 -6.14 -38.49
CA LEU A 6 -61.34 -7.03 -38.61
C LEU A 6 -60.30 -6.50 -39.63
N ASN A 7 -59.07 -6.41 -39.14
CA ASN A 7 -57.78 -6.54 -39.84
C ASN A 7 -57.40 -5.57 -40.97
N SER A 8 -56.49 -4.65 -40.64
CA SER A 8 -55.22 -4.44 -41.37
C SER A 8 -54.47 -3.21 -40.84
N ASN A 9 -53.81 -3.31 -39.68
CA ASN A 9 -52.77 -2.32 -39.29
C ASN A 9 -51.92 -2.75 -38.07
N GLN A 10 -51.45 -3.99 -38.03
CA GLN A 10 -50.48 -4.42 -37.00
C GLN A 10 -49.23 -5.16 -37.51
N ASP A 11 -49.07 -5.39 -38.82
CA ASP A 11 -47.89 -6.10 -39.34
C ASP A 11 -46.86 -5.23 -40.10
N SER A 12 -47.15 -3.95 -40.36
CA SER A 12 -46.18 -3.04 -40.99
C SER A 12 -45.23 -2.35 -39.99
N ASN A 13 -45.57 -2.32 -38.69
CA ASN A 13 -44.78 -1.59 -37.68
C ASN A 13 -43.82 -2.46 -36.86
N ARG A 14 -43.71 -3.76 -37.22
CA ARG A 14 -42.83 -4.74 -36.55
C ARG A 14 -41.59 -5.12 -37.37
N ARG A 15 -41.56 -4.82 -38.67
CA ARG A 15 -40.37 -5.06 -39.53
C ARG A 15 -39.39 -3.89 -39.57
N ASP A 16 -39.87 -2.65 -39.38
CA ASP A 16 -39.00 -1.46 -39.30
C ASP A 16 -38.45 -1.17 -37.89
N LYS A 17 -38.91 -1.90 -36.86
CA LYS A 17 -38.35 -1.86 -35.49
C LYS A 17 -37.37 -2.98 -35.17
N VAL A 18 -37.19 -3.95 -36.07
CA VAL A 18 -36.21 -5.04 -35.92
C VAL A 18 -34.94 -4.79 -36.75
N ALA A 19 -34.99 -3.87 -37.72
CA ALA A 19 -33.81 -3.41 -38.47
C ALA A 19 -33.03 -2.27 -37.80
N ALA A 20 -33.58 -1.63 -36.75
CA ALA A 20 -32.95 -0.50 -36.05
C ALA A 20 -32.24 -0.86 -34.74
N SER A 21 -32.14 -2.16 -34.39
CA SER A 21 -31.54 -2.63 -33.13
C SER A 21 -30.38 -3.63 -33.31
N GLN A 22 -29.89 -3.82 -34.53
CA GLN A 22 -28.73 -4.69 -34.85
C GLN A 22 -27.50 -3.92 -35.36
N GLY A 23 -27.29 -2.69 -34.89
CA GLY A 23 -26.16 -1.83 -35.31
C GLY A 23 -25.08 -1.59 -34.27
N LEU A 24 -25.09 -2.28 -33.12
CA LEU A 24 -24.18 -2.00 -32.00
C LEU A 24 -23.70 -3.29 -31.30
N SER A 25 -22.86 -4.07 -31.99
CA SER A 25 -21.78 -4.86 -31.34
C SER A 25 -20.82 -5.49 -32.37
N GLN A 26 -19.65 -4.86 -32.48
CA GLN A 26 -18.30 -5.38 -32.74
C GLN A 26 -17.97 -6.21 -34.01
N ALA A 27 -17.16 -5.58 -34.87
CA ALA A 27 -16.03 -6.17 -35.60
C ALA A 27 -15.12 -5.02 -36.16
N GLY A 28 -14.11 -5.34 -36.98
CA GLY A 28 -13.53 -4.35 -37.91
C GLY A 28 -12.15 -3.80 -37.55
N LYS A 29 -12.07 -2.54 -37.11
CA LYS A 29 -10.83 -1.73 -37.10
C LYS A 29 -10.46 -1.25 -35.69
N LEU A 30 -9.34 -1.76 -35.17
CA LEU A 30 -8.74 -1.31 -33.91
C LEU A 30 -8.35 0.18 -34.02
N PRO A 31 -8.73 1.07 -33.09
CA PRO A 31 -8.20 2.43 -33.06
C PRO A 31 -6.66 2.46 -32.86
N PHE A 32 -5.98 3.35 -33.56
CA PHE A 32 -4.52 3.53 -33.46
C PHE A 32 -4.09 4.11 -32.10
N PRO A 33 -2.85 3.86 -31.63
CA PRO A 33 -2.28 4.55 -30.48
C PRO A 33 -2.05 6.05 -30.74
N ILE A 34 -2.20 6.85 -29.68
CA ILE A 34 -1.94 8.29 -29.73
C ILE A 34 -0.85 8.63 -28.72
N VAL A 35 0.16 9.34 -29.19
CA VAL A 35 1.30 9.83 -28.41
C VAL A 35 1.04 11.29 -28.02
N GLY A 36 0.79 11.55 -26.74
CA GLY A 36 0.76 12.88 -26.18
C GLY A 36 2.16 13.29 -25.74
N ILE A 37 2.69 14.37 -26.32
CA ILE A 37 4.04 14.88 -26.03
C ILE A 37 3.92 16.20 -25.27
N GLY A 38 4.44 16.24 -24.06
CA GLY A 38 4.59 17.45 -23.26
C GLY A 38 6.00 18.01 -23.34
N ALA A 39 6.10 19.32 -23.61
CA ALA A 39 7.38 20.03 -23.57
C ALA A 39 7.19 21.48 -23.12
N SER A 40 8.25 22.14 -22.68
CA SER A 40 8.20 23.54 -22.24
C SER A 40 9.45 24.30 -22.69
N ALA A 41 10.17 24.96 -21.78
CA ALA A 41 11.45 25.60 -22.05
C ALA A 41 12.44 24.62 -22.70
N GLY A 42 13.08 25.03 -23.80
CA GLY A 42 13.97 24.16 -24.58
C GLY A 42 13.28 23.02 -25.33
N GLY A 43 11.95 22.93 -25.29
CA GLY A 43 11.19 21.82 -25.86
C GLY A 43 11.23 21.71 -27.39
N LEU A 44 11.45 22.81 -28.12
CA LEU A 44 11.47 22.80 -29.59
C LEU A 44 12.57 21.89 -30.14
N GLU A 45 13.79 22.02 -29.62
CA GLU A 45 14.94 21.22 -30.07
C GLU A 45 14.71 19.73 -29.81
N ALA A 46 14.23 19.37 -28.62
CA ALA A 46 13.87 17.99 -28.28
C ALA A 46 12.73 17.45 -29.16
N LEU A 47 11.72 18.28 -29.49
CA LEU A 47 10.64 17.91 -30.40
C LEU A 47 11.15 17.67 -31.83
N GLU A 48 12.07 18.49 -32.31
CA GLU A 48 12.68 18.28 -33.63
C GLU A 48 13.53 17.00 -33.67
N GLN A 49 14.37 16.77 -32.65
CA GLN A 49 15.15 15.54 -32.51
C GLN A 49 14.25 14.31 -32.48
N PHE A 50 13.17 14.35 -31.70
CA PHE A 50 12.18 13.27 -31.64
C PHE A 50 11.50 13.05 -33.01
N LEU A 51 10.90 14.08 -33.60
CA LEU A 51 10.08 13.93 -34.80
C LEU A 51 10.87 13.56 -36.06
N ARG A 52 12.16 13.94 -36.16
CA ARG A 52 13.06 13.53 -37.26
C ARG A 52 13.24 12.01 -37.33
N HIS A 53 13.14 11.32 -36.21
CA HIS A 53 13.33 9.88 -36.10
C HIS A 53 12.01 9.09 -36.14
N VAL A 54 10.87 9.77 -36.36
CA VAL A 54 9.57 9.11 -36.52
C VAL A 54 9.32 8.79 -38.01
N PRO A 55 9.10 7.52 -38.39
CA PRO A 55 8.70 7.15 -39.74
C PRO A 55 7.34 7.78 -40.14
N GLN A 56 7.23 8.22 -41.39
CA GLN A 56 6.03 8.88 -41.91
C GLN A 56 4.77 7.99 -41.82
N ASP A 57 4.94 6.68 -41.92
CA ASP A 57 3.91 5.65 -41.89
C ASP A 57 3.89 4.85 -40.57
N SER A 58 4.34 5.46 -39.47
CA SER A 58 4.40 4.85 -38.13
C SER A 58 3.09 4.20 -37.65
N GLY A 59 1.94 4.61 -38.19
CA GLY A 59 0.62 4.19 -37.77
C GLY A 59 0.16 4.84 -36.46
N LEU A 60 0.91 5.84 -35.98
CA LEU A 60 0.67 6.58 -34.74
C LEU A 60 0.18 7.99 -35.04
N ALA A 61 -0.50 8.61 -34.09
CA ALA A 61 -0.76 10.04 -34.12
C ALA A 61 -0.02 10.72 -32.97
N PHE A 62 0.49 11.93 -33.21
CA PHE A 62 1.26 12.69 -32.23
C PHE A 62 0.51 13.97 -31.90
N VAL A 63 0.30 14.24 -30.62
CA VAL A 63 -0.35 15.46 -30.14
C VAL A 63 0.61 16.17 -29.20
N ILE A 64 1.06 17.35 -29.61
CA ILE A 64 2.10 18.13 -28.94
C ILE A 64 1.44 19.24 -28.14
N ILE A 65 1.71 19.21 -26.84
CA ILE A 65 1.33 20.22 -25.88
C ILE A 65 2.59 20.94 -25.44
N GLN A 66 2.70 22.22 -25.80
CA GLN A 66 3.79 23.07 -25.36
C GLN A 66 3.25 24.31 -24.68
N HIS A 67 3.90 24.75 -23.60
CA HIS A 67 3.70 26.09 -23.07
C HIS A 67 4.17 27.12 -24.11
N LEU A 68 3.22 27.68 -24.86
CA LEU A 68 3.47 28.70 -25.88
C LEU A 68 3.28 30.10 -25.29
N ASP A 69 4.24 30.99 -25.54
CA ASP A 69 4.04 32.43 -25.33
C ASP A 69 2.99 32.95 -26.35
N PRO A 70 1.91 33.62 -25.91
CA PRO A 70 0.88 34.13 -26.83
C PRO A 70 1.37 35.19 -27.81
N THR A 71 2.54 35.80 -27.58
CA THR A 71 3.11 36.84 -28.45
C THR A 71 3.88 36.26 -29.64
N HIS A 72 4.30 35.00 -29.57
CA HIS A 72 4.89 34.30 -30.70
C HIS A 72 3.78 33.79 -31.64
N LYS A 73 3.60 34.51 -32.75
CA LYS A 73 2.76 34.05 -33.87
C LYS A 73 3.13 32.61 -34.21
N ALA A 74 2.11 31.77 -34.40
CA ALA A 74 2.02 30.35 -34.72
C ALA A 74 3.14 29.68 -35.59
N MET A 75 4.41 29.87 -35.26
CA MET A 75 5.55 29.30 -36.00
C MET A 75 5.87 27.86 -35.60
N LEU A 76 5.40 27.38 -34.45
CA LEU A 76 5.72 26.02 -33.98
C LEU A 76 5.27 24.95 -34.99
N THR A 77 4.04 25.06 -35.51
CA THR A 77 3.51 24.13 -36.52
C THR A 77 4.39 24.11 -37.77
N GLU A 78 4.85 25.28 -38.22
CA GLU A 78 5.70 25.41 -39.42
C GLU A 78 7.12 24.89 -39.19
N LEU A 79 7.68 25.13 -38.01
CA LEU A 79 9.00 24.64 -37.61
C LEU A 79 9.01 23.11 -37.53
N LEU A 80 8.03 22.53 -36.84
CA LEU A 80 7.91 21.08 -36.71
C LEU A 80 7.61 20.41 -38.05
N GLN A 81 6.87 21.06 -38.95
CA GLN A 81 6.64 20.55 -40.32
C GLN A 81 7.94 20.37 -41.10
N ARG A 82 9.01 21.13 -40.80
CA ARG A 82 10.33 20.96 -41.44
C ARG A 82 11.11 19.79 -40.85
N ALA A 83 10.79 19.37 -39.63
CA ALA A 83 11.45 18.29 -38.91
C ALA A 83 10.84 16.90 -39.20
N THR A 84 9.65 16.81 -39.80
CA THR A 84 8.99 15.53 -40.08
C THR A 84 8.36 15.47 -41.47
N GLY A 85 8.37 14.27 -42.06
CA GLY A 85 7.62 13.98 -43.29
C GLY A 85 6.11 13.83 -43.05
N MET A 86 5.64 13.76 -41.80
CA MET A 86 4.21 13.70 -41.48
C MET A 86 3.54 15.06 -41.68
N LYS A 87 2.22 15.05 -41.92
CA LYS A 87 1.45 16.28 -41.96
C LYS A 87 1.27 16.83 -40.55
N THR A 88 1.66 18.09 -40.36
CA THR A 88 1.55 18.80 -39.10
C THR A 88 0.37 19.78 -39.17
N PHE A 89 -0.51 19.70 -38.18
CA PHE A 89 -1.71 20.52 -38.08
C PHE A 89 -1.70 21.33 -36.79
N GLN A 90 -2.09 22.60 -36.86
CA GLN A 90 -2.55 23.27 -35.65
C GLN A 90 -3.94 22.73 -35.29
N ALA A 91 -4.10 22.29 -34.04
CA ALA A 91 -5.35 21.70 -33.58
C ALA A 91 -6.51 22.70 -33.65
N ARG A 92 -7.69 22.20 -34.03
CA ARG A 92 -8.95 22.96 -34.07
C ARG A 92 -9.98 22.26 -33.18
N ASP A 93 -10.98 23.01 -32.74
CA ASP A 93 -12.05 22.42 -31.95
C ASP A 93 -12.79 21.32 -32.74
N ARG A 94 -13.09 20.21 -32.07
CA ARG A 94 -13.67 18.97 -32.61
C ARG A 94 -12.86 18.33 -33.74
N MET A 95 -11.55 18.60 -33.83
CA MET A 95 -10.71 18.04 -34.88
C MET A 95 -10.45 16.55 -34.66
N GLN A 96 -10.85 15.71 -35.61
CA GLN A 96 -10.58 14.27 -35.53
C GLN A 96 -9.10 13.95 -35.71
N VAL A 97 -8.55 13.18 -34.77
CA VAL A 97 -7.17 12.69 -34.85
C VAL A 97 -7.10 11.56 -35.88
N LYS A 98 -6.06 11.59 -36.70
CA LYS A 98 -5.76 10.59 -37.73
C LYS A 98 -4.36 10.02 -37.53
N PRO A 99 -4.09 8.77 -37.91
CA PRO A 99 -2.74 8.22 -37.89
C PRO A 99 -1.82 8.99 -38.86
N ASN A 100 -0.52 8.83 -38.67
CA ASN A 100 0.53 9.44 -39.48
C ASN A 100 0.46 10.97 -39.54
N SER A 101 0.04 11.58 -38.44
CA SER A 101 -0.21 13.02 -38.35
C SER A 101 0.28 13.59 -37.02
N VAL A 102 0.75 14.83 -37.06
CA VAL A 102 1.17 15.60 -35.89
C VAL A 102 0.19 16.75 -35.66
N TYR A 103 -0.24 16.93 -34.41
CA TYR A 103 -1.18 17.97 -33.99
C TYR A 103 -0.54 18.84 -32.93
N VAL A 104 -0.60 20.16 -33.08
CA VAL A 104 0.02 21.12 -32.17
C VAL A 104 -1.07 21.97 -31.53
N ILE A 105 -1.04 22.09 -30.20
CA ILE A 105 -1.97 22.95 -29.47
C ILE A 105 -1.84 24.41 -29.94
N PRO A 106 -2.95 25.12 -30.21
CA PRO A 106 -2.90 26.55 -30.50
C PRO A 106 -2.49 27.36 -29.26
N PRO A 107 -1.89 28.55 -29.44
CA PRO A 107 -1.49 29.41 -28.32
C PRO A 107 -2.70 29.85 -27.48
N ASN A 108 -2.48 30.00 -26.18
CA ASN A 108 -3.47 30.46 -25.21
C ASN A 108 -4.78 29.65 -25.19
N LYS A 109 -4.71 28.33 -25.39
CA LYS A 109 -5.82 27.38 -25.25
C LYS A 109 -5.42 26.22 -24.34
N ASP A 110 -6.42 25.63 -23.69
CA ASP A 110 -6.32 24.29 -23.12
C ASP A 110 -6.93 23.29 -24.12
N MET A 111 -6.46 22.05 -24.11
CA MET A 111 -6.91 21.03 -25.06
C MET A 111 -7.19 19.70 -24.37
N SER A 112 -8.31 19.07 -24.73
CA SER A 112 -8.74 17.74 -24.28
C SER A 112 -8.98 16.83 -25.50
N ILE A 113 -9.13 15.53 -25.28
CA ILE A 113 -9.55 14.58 -26.31
C ILE A 113 -10.76 13.77 -25.83
N LEU A 114 -11.75 13.60 -26.71
CA LEU A 114 -12.93 12.77 -26.45
C LEU A 114 -13.38 12.07 -27.73
N HIS A 115 -13.57 10.76 -27.65
CA HIS A 115 -13.90 9.88 -28.78
C HIS A 115 -12.97 10.09 -29.98
N GLY A 116 -11.68 10.32 -29.71
CA GLY A 116 -10.66 10.61 -30.71
C GLY A 116 -10.66 11.99 -31.35
N ALA A 117 -11.53 12.90 -30.92
CA ALA A 117 -11.56 14.29 -31.38
C ALA A 117 -10.91 15.24 -30.37
N LEU A 118 -10.08 16.18 -30.84
CA LEU A 118 -9.47 17.23 -30.03
C LEU A 118 -10.48 18.35 -29.77
N HIS A 119 -10.62 18.74 -28.51
CA HIS A 119 -11.51 19.80 -28.05
C HIS A 119 -10.71 20.94 -27.42
N LEU A 120 -11.01 22.18 -27.82
CA LEU A 120 -10.30 23.36 -27.34
C LEU A 120 -11.15 24.14 -26.34
N PHE A 121 -10.50 24.59 -25.27
CA PHE A 121 -11.14 25.37 -24.21
C PHE A 121 -10.44 26.72 -24.05
N GLU A 122 -11.21 27.72 -23.63
CA GLU A 122 -10.60 28.93 -23.08
C GLU A 122 -9.93 28.58 -21.75
N PRO A 123 -8.72 29.09 -21.49
CA PRO A 123 -8.01 28.76 -20.26
C PRO A 123 -8.71 29.32 -19.02
N ASN A 124 -8.92 28.47 -18.02
CA ASN A 124 -9.66 28.83 -16.79
C ASN A 124 -8.78 29.46 -15.70
N ALA A 125 -7.46 29.52 -15.88
CA ALA A 125 -6.50 30.01 -14.88
C ALA A 125 -5.50 31.05 -15.42
N PRO A 126 -4.88 31.87 -14.55
CA PRO A 126 -3.74 32.73 -14.90
C PRO A 126 -2.53 31.93 -15.41
N ARG A 127 -1.68 32.57 -16.22
CA ARG A 127 -0.40 31.94 -16.65
C ARG A 127 0.48 31.67 -15.43
N GLY A 128 1.25 30.59 -15.48
CA GLY A 128 2.03 30.08 -14.35
C GLY A 128 1.28 29.11 -13.45
N LEU A 129 -0.06 29.12 -13.45
CA LEU A 129 -0.91 28.14 -12.75
C LEU A 129 -1.58 27.13 -13.70
N ARG A 130 -1.38 27.29 -15.02
CA ARG A 130 -1.93 26.37 -16.02
C ARG A 130 -1.07 25.12 -16.12
N LEU A 131 -1.73 23.97 -16.19
CA LEU A 131 -1.11 22.66 -16.41
C LEU A 131 -1.70 21.99 -17.67
N PRO A 132 -1.51 22.60 -18.86
CA PRO A 132 -2.10 22.10 -20.10
C PRO A 132 -1.61 20.70 -20.48
N ILE A 133 -0.37 20.33 -20.12
CA ILE A 133 0.16 19.00 -20.41
C ILE A 133 -0.58 17.96 -19.57
N ASP A 134 -0.67 18.18 -18.25
CA ASP A 134 -1.43 17.30 -17.35
C ASP A 134 -2.90 17.18 -17.79
N PHE A 135 -3.54 18.31 -18.12
CA PHE A 135 -4.94 18.33 -18.56
C PHE A 135 -5.17 17.46 -19.79
N PHE A 136 -4.35 17.61 -20.83
CA PHE A 136 -4.46 16.82 -22.04
C PHE A 136 -4.17 15.34 -21.78
N LEU A 137 -3.06 15.01 -21.11
CA LEU A 137 -2.65 13.62 -20.88
C LEU A 137 -3.64 12.84 -20.00
N ARG A 138 -4.32 13.49 -19.05
CA ARG A 138 -5.44 12.89 -18.29
C ARG A 138 -6.58 12.48 -19.22
N SER A 139 -7.03 13.38 -20.10
CA SER A 139 -8.08 13.06 -21.08
C SER A 139 -7.65 12.01 -22.10
N LEU A 140 -6.38 12.01 -22.50
CA LEU A 140 -5.80 11.01 -23.39
C LEU A 140 -5.83 9.62 -22.76
N ALA A 141 -5.49 9.51 -21.48
CA ALA A 141 -5.58 8.27 -20.73
C ALA A 141 -7.03 7.74 -20.70
N GLU A 142 -8.00 8.62 -20.45
CA GLU A 142 -9.43 8.25 -20.44
C GLU A 142 -9.95 7.82 -21.81
N ASP A 143 -9.58 8.52 -22.88
CA ASP A 143 -10.05 8.20 -24.24
C ASP A 143 -9.38 6.96 -24.84
N ARG A 144 -8.07 6.79 -24.64
CA ARG A 144 -7.25 5.76 -25.31
C ARG A 144 -6.81 4.62 -24.43
N GLN A 145 -7.02 4.71 -23.11
CA GLN A 145 -6.74 3.64 -22.16
C GLN A 145 -5.30 3.09 -22.32
N ASP A 146 -5.13 1.79 -22.57
CA ASP A 146 -3.85 1.10 -22.76
C ASP A 146 -3.10 1.51 -24.05
N ARG A 147 -3.76 2.26 -24.95
CA ARG A 147 -3.17 2.81 -26.18
C ARG A 147 -2.76 4.27 -26.06
N SER A 148 -2.89 4.84 -24.86
CA SER A 148 -2.32 6.15 -24.55
C SER A 148 -0.81 6.01 -24.35
N ILE A 149 -0.05 6.89 -24.99
CA ILE A 149 1.40 6.98 -24.82
C ILE A 149 1.70 8.41 -24.39
N GLY A 150 2.34 8.59 -23.24
CA GLY A 150 2.78 9.89 -22.76
C GLY A 150 4.29 10.00 -22.92
N VAL A 151 4.76 11.10 -23.50
CA VAL A 151 6.19 11.43 -23.48
C VAL A 151 6.43 12.84 -22.97
N ILE A 152 7.39 12.97 -22.07
CA ILE A 152 7.83 14.23 -21.49
C ILE A 152 9.25 14.52 -21.98
N LEU A 153 9.41 15.67 -22.61
CA LEU A 153 10.68 16.18 -23.12
C LEU A 153 11.16 17.38 -22.29
N SER A 154 12.26 18.00 -22.72
CA SER A 154 12.85 19.20 -22.10
C SER A 154 11.79 20.24 -21.72
N GLY A 155 11.87 20.71 -20.48
CA GLY A 155 10.93 21.66 -19.91
C GLY A 155 11.23 22.02 -18.46
N MET A 156 10.64 23.14 -18.02
CA MET A 156 10.65 23.58 -16.62
C MET A 156 9.37 23.17 -15.89
N GLY A 157 9.44 23.04 -14.56
CA GLY A 157 8.31 22.71 -13.68
C GLY A 157 7.98 21.22 -13.63
N SER A 158 6.74 20.89 -13.28
CA SER A 158 6.25 19.51 -13.10
C SER A 158 5.00 19.17 -13.93
N ASP A 159 4.59 20.08 -14.84
CA ASP A 159 3.44 19.88 -15.73
C ASP A 159 3.68 18.68 -16.66
N GLY A 160 2.78 17.70 -16.62
CA GLY A 160 2.87 16.42 -17.30
C GLY A 160 3.00 15.24 -16.34
N THR A 161 3.48 15.45 -15.11
CA THR A 161 3.65 14.37 -14.12
C THR A 161 2.32 13.72 -13.73
N LEU A 162 1.27 14.50 -13.49
CA LEU A 162 -0.05 13.94 -13.13
C LEU A 162 -0.75 13.31 -14.34
N GLY A 163 -0.50 13.84 -15.52
CA GLY A 163 -0.94 13.29 -16.80
C GLY A 163 -0.34 11.92 -17.09
N LEU A 164 0.99 11.79 -16.94
CA LEU A 164 1.69 10.52 -17.06
C LEU A 164 1.20 9.50 -16.01
N LYS A 165 0.91 9.97 -14.79
CA LYS A 165 0.30 9.15 -13.73
C LYS A 165 -1.03 8.55 -14.19
N ALA A 166 -1.91 9.35 -14.80
CA ALA A 166 -3.17 8.89 -15.38
C ALA A 166 -2.99 7.89 -16.53
N ILE A 167 -2.01 8.11 -17.42
CA ILE A 167 -1.66 7.17 -18.50
C ILE A 167 -1.24 5.80 -17.92
N LYS A 168 -0.40 5.82 -16.89
CA LYS A 168 0.07 4.60 -16.21
C LYS A 168 -1.05 3.83 -15.51
N GLU A 169 -2.02 4.51 -14.90
CA GLU A 169 -3.24 3.87 -14.36
C GLU A 169 -3.94 3.02 -15.42
N LYS A 170 -4.02 3.53 -16.65
CA LYS A 170 -4.66 2.84 -17.77
C LYS A 170 -3.76 1.83 -18.47
N ALA A 171 -2.56 1.57 -17.94
CA ALA A 171 -1.51 0.72 -18.52
C ALA A 171 -1.03 1.21 -19.89
N GLY A 172 -1.10 2.51 -20.14
CA GLY A 172 -0.39 3.15 -21.23
C GLY A 172 1.13 3.13 -21.02
N LEU A 173 1.85 3.60 -22.04
CA LEU A 173 3.31 3.67 -22.05
C LEU A 173 3.77 5.08 -21.70
N VAL A 174 4.76 5.21 -20.83
CA VAL A 174 5.33 6.48 -20.39
C VAL A 174 6.82 6.51 -20.71
N LEU A 175 7.24 7.47 -21.51
CA LEU A 175 8.64 7.69 -21.82
C LEU A 175 9.07 9.09 -21.42
N VAL A 176 10.31 9.24 -20.99
CA VAL A 176 10.84 10.52 -20.55
C VAL A 176 12.21 10.75 -21.18
N GLN A 177 12.46 11.97 -21.65
CA GLN A 177 13.78 12.34 -22.14
C GLN A 177 14.81 12.20 -21.02
N GLU A 178 15.97 11.66 -21.34
CA GLU A 178 17.09 11.58 -20.41
C GLU A 178 17.50 12.97 -19.91
N PRO A 179 17.49 13.24 -18.59
CA PRO A 179 17.77 14.56 -18.03
C PRO A 179 19.08 15.19 -18.50
N ALA A 180 20.13 14.39 -18.69
CA ALA A 180 21.43 14.86 -19.15
C ALA A 180 21.41 15.41 -20.60
N THR A 181 20.44 14.97 -21.41
CA THR A 181 20.26 15.44 -22.80
C THR A 181 19.23 16.57 -22.91
N ALA A 182 18.52 16.88 -21.82
CA ALA A 182 17.49 17.89 -21.81
C ALA A 182 18.10 19.28 -21.54
N LYS A 183 17.78 20.26 -22.38
CA LYS A 183 18.19 21.66 -22.17
C LYS A 183 17.67 22.23 -20.84
N PHE A 184 16.47 21.81 -20.45
CA PHE A 184 15.90 22.03 -19.13
C PHE A 184 15.35 20.71 -18.61
N ASP A 185 15.89 20.26 -17.48
CA ASP A 185 15.73 18.89 -17.02
C ASP A 185 14.74 18.73 -15.87
N SER A 186 14.20 19.82 -15.30
CA SER A 186 13.34 19.74 -14.12
C SER A 186 12.04 18.96 -14.40
N MET A 187 11.43 19.16 -15.57
CA MET A 187 10.20 18.44 -15.96
C MET A 187 10.46 16.94 -16.19
N PRO A 188 11.49 16.53 -16.98
CA PRO A 188 11.95 15.14 -17.02
C PRO A 188 12.26 14.53 -15.64
N ARG A 189 13.03 15.23 -14.80
CA ARG A 189 13.38 14.76 -13.44
C ARG A 189 12.16 14.59 -12.56
N SER A 190 11.16 15.45 -12.68
CA SER A 190 9.91 15.34 -11.93
C SER A 190 9.19 14.02 -12.26
N ALA A 191 9.04 13.69 -13.55
CA ALA A 191 8.43 12.45 -14.00
C ALA A 191 9.22 11.20 -13.58
N ILE A 192 10.56 11.25 -13.62
CA ILE A 192 11.44 10.15 -13.21
C ILE A 192 11.39 9.95 -11.69
N SER A 193 11.52 11.03 -10.90
CA SER A 193 11.46 10.99 -9.44
C SER A 193 10.10 10.54 -8.91
N ALA A 194 9.03 10.81 -9.69
CA ALA A 194 7.71 10.27 -9.42
C ALA A 194 7.60 8.75 -9.62
N GLY A 195 8.57 8.10 -10.28
CA GLY A 195 8.57 6.66 -10.58
C GLY A 195 7.67 6.29 -11.77
N LEU A 196 7.38 7.26 -12.64
CA LEU A 196 6.40 7.08 -13.72
C LEU A 196 7.04 6.59 -15.02
N ALA A 197 8.29 6.98 -15.28
CA ALA A 197 9.02 6.63 -16.51
C ALA A 197 9.21 5.11 -16.66
N ASP A 198 8.71 4.54 -17.76
CA ASP A 198 9.01 3.14 -18.12
C ASP A 198 10.33 3.04 -18.88
N LEU A 199 10.62 4.05 -19.69
CA LEU A 199 11.83 4.17 -20.48
C LEU A 199 12.35 5.60 -20.39
N VAL A 200 13.66 5.71 -20.16
CA VAL A 200 14.40 6.96 -20.16
C VAL A 200 15.48 6.84 -21.23
N ALA A 201 15.50 7.76 -22.19
CA ALA A 201 16.49 7.78 -23.26
C ALA A 201 16.60 9.18 -23.90
N PRO A 202 17.64 9.46 -24.70
CA PRO A 202 17.72 10.66 -25.51
C PRO A 202 16.50 10.86 -26.42
N ALA A 203 16.13 12.10 -26.73
CA ALA A 203 14.89 12.44 -27.44
C ALA A 203 14.79 11.76 -28.82
N GLU A 204 15.91 11.61 -29.50
CA GLU A 204 16.08 10.94 -30.79
C GLU A 204 15.85 9.42 -30.73
N GLU A 205 16.07 8.78 -29.58
CA GLU A 205 15.91 7.33 -29.43
C GLU A 205 14.48 6.93 -29.03
N LEU A 206 13.75 7.82 -28.34
CA LEU A 206 12.40 7.55 -27.85
C LEU A 206 11.41 7.05 -28.92
N PRO A 207 11.38 7.62 -30.15
CA PRO A 207 10.51 7.10 -31.23
C PRO A 207 10.75 5.64 -31.55
N GLY A 208 12.03 5.24 -31.64
CA GLY A 208 12.43 3.85 -31.92
C GLY A 208 11.92 2.91 -30.84
N LYS A 209 12.10 3.28 -29.57
CA LYS A 209 11.62 2.51 -28.42
C LYS A 209 10.09 2.34 -28.42
N ILE A 210 9.34 3.38 -28.78
CA ILE A 210 7.87 3.32 -28.92
C ILE A 210 7.48 2.29 -29.99
N LEU A 211 8.12 2.36 -31.16
CA LEU A 211 7.82 1.47 -32.27
C LEU A 211 8.18 0.02 -31.96
N ASP A 212 9.32 -0.22 -31.30
CA ASP A 212 9.72 -1.54 -30.83
C ASP A 212 8.70 -2.14 -29.87
N TYR A 213 8.29 -1.37 -28.86
CA TYR A 213 7.28 -1.79 -27.90
C TYR A 213 5.96 -2.13 -28.59
N LEU A 214 5.48 -1.29 -29.51
CA LEU A 214 4.20 -1.50 -30.19
C LEU A 214 4.23 -2.67 -31.18
N ARG A 215 5.34 -2.89 -31.88
CA ARG A 215 5.52 -4.08 -32.73
C ARG A 215 5.39 -5.33 -31.89
N HIS A 216 6.07 -5.37 -30.75
CA HIS A 216 6.06 -6.51 -29.85
C HIS A 216 4.70 -6.75 -29.20
N ALA A 217 4.03 -5.69 -28.74
CA ALA A 217 2.69 -5.76 -28.19
C ALA A 217 1.66 -6.27 -29.20
N ARG A 218 1.77 -5.90 -30.49
CA ARG A 218 0.95 -6.47 -31.55
C ARG A 218 1.22 -7.95 -31.75
N THR A 219 2.49 -8.38 -31.78
CA THR A 219 2.84 -9.80 -31.85
C THR A 219 2.19 -10.59 -30.73
N LEU A 220 2.23 -10.10 -29.49
CA LEU A 220 1.55 -10.74 -28.34
C LEU A 220 0.02 -10.78 -28.51
N ALA A 221 -0.59 -9.72 -29.03
CA ALA A 221 -2.03 -9.63 -29.23
C ALA A 221 -2.55 -10.53 -30.36
N ASP A 222 -1.78 -10.67 -31.43
CA ASP A 222 -2.08 -11.51 -32.61
C ASP A 222 -1.80 -13.00 -32.35
N SER A 223 -0.93 -13.31 -31.38
CA SER A 223 -0.57 -14.67 -31.00
C SER A 223 -1.67 -15.46 -30.29
N LYS A 224 -2.85 -14.89 -29.99
CA LYS A 224 -3.88 -15.50 -29.11
C LYS A 224 -4.30 -16.92 -29.55
N PRO A 225 -3.94 -17.99 -28.80
CA PRO A 225 -4.81 -19.14 -28.64
C PRO A 225 -5.74 -18.86 -27.43
N PRO A 226 -6.73 -19.74 -27.13
CA PRO A 226 -7.33 -19.77 -25.80
C PRO A 226 -6.21 -19.95 -24.76
N LEU A 227 -6.41 -19.51 -23.51
CA LEU A 227 -5.45 -19.73 -22.40
C LEU A 227 -4.95 -21.19 -22.41
N GLU A 228 -3.79 -21.43 -23.02
CA GLU A 228 -3.16 -22.75 -22.95
C GLU A 228 -2.81 -22.99 -21.48
N GLU A 229 -2.94 -24.23 -21.02
CA GLU A 229 -2.63 -24.62 -19.65
C GLU A 229 -1.20 -24.19 -19.23
N LYS A 230 -0.30 -24.09 -20.22
CA LYS A 230 1.07 -23.56 -20.08
C LYS A 230 1.13 -22.09 -19.69
N ASP A 231 0.29 -21.23 -20.26
CA ASP A 231 0.28 -19.79 -19.92
C ASP A 231 -0.30 -19.55 -18.53
N ARG A 232 -1.29 -20.35 -18.12
CA ARG A 232 -1.81 -20.32 -16.75
C ARG A 232 -0.76 -20.76 -15.74
N SER A 233 -0.04 -21.84 -16.03
CA SER A 233 1.09 -22.31 -15.22
C SER A 233 2.20 -21.26 -15.15
N ALA A 234 2.53 -20.58 -16.25
CA ALA A 234 3.54 -19.54 -16.28
C ALA A 234 3.13 -18.32 -15.42
N LEU A 235 1.86 -17.89 -15.48
CA LEU A 235 1.33 -16.82 -14.63
C LEU A 235 1.41 -17.18 -13.14
N GLU A 236 1.03 -18.42 -12.78
CA GLU A 236 1.13 -18.92 -11.41
C GLU A 236 2.60 -18.94 -10.92
N LYS A 237 3.55 -19.31 -11.79
CA LYS A 237 5.00 -19.22 -11.48
C LYS A 237 5.47 -17.80 -11.22
N VAL A 238 5.00 -16.81 -11.99
CA VAL A 238 5.32 -15.39 -11.73
C VAL A 238 4.83 -14.97 -10.35
N VAL A 239 3.60 -15.36 -9.97
CA VAL A 239 3.05 -15.07 -8.63
C VAL A 239 3.87 -15.74 -7.52
N ILE A 240 4.34 -16.97 -7.73
CA ILE A 240 5.22 -17.67 -6.76
C ILE A 240 6.56 -16.93 -6.62
N LEU A 241 7.17 -16.50 -7.72
CA LEU A 241 8.43 -15.75 -7.68
C LEU A 241 8.27 -14.41 -6.94
N LEU A 242 7.18 -13.68 -7.20
CA LEU A 242 6.84 -12.47 -6.45
C LEU A 242 6.69 -12.76 -4.96
N ARG A 243 5.87 -13.75 -4.61
CA ARG A 243 5.62 -14.14 -3.21
C ARG A 243 6.91 -14.50 -2.46
N ASN A 244 7.78 -15.29 -3.09
CA ASN A 244 9.04 -15.72 -2.46
C ASN A 244 10.01 -14.55 -2.23
N LYS A 245 9.99 -13.54 -3.11
CA LYS A 245 10.91 -12.40 -3.06
C LYS A 245 10.38 -11.25 -2.21
N THR A 246 9.08 -10.98 -2.22
CA THR A 246 8.46 -9.81 -1.56
C THR A 246 7.63 -10.17 -0.34
N GLY A 247 7.32 -11.45 -0.12
CA GLY A 247 6.38 -11.92 0.91
C GLY A 247 4.91 -11.66 0.56
N GLN A 248 4.61 -11.00 -0.56
CA GLN A 248 3.25 -10.58 -0.92
C GLN A 248 2.57 -11.57 -1.87
N ASP A 249 1.35 -11.97 -1.54
CA ASP A 249 0.59 -12.92 -2.35
C ASP A 249 -0.45 -12.24 -3.26
N PHE A 250 -0.22 -12.32 -4.57
CA PHE A 250 -1.11 -11.81 -5.60
C PHE A 250 -2.08 -12.86 -6.17
N SER A 251 -2.15 -14.07 -5.59
CA SER A 251 -2.96 -15.18 -6.10
C SER A 251 -4.46 -14.88 -6.21
N LEU A 252 -4.97 -14.05 -5.28
CA LEU A 252 -6.37 -13.62 -5.21
C LEU A 252 -6.60 -12.20 -5.78
N TYR A 253 -5.66 -11.68 -6.56
CA TYR A 253 -5.86 -10.47 -7.35
C TYR A 253 -6.44 -10.83 -8.72
N LYS A 254 -7.09 -9.85 -9.37
CA LYS A 254 -7.71 -10.05 -10.69
C LYS A 254 -6.65 -10.43 -11.72
N LYS A 255 -6.75 -11.68 -12.21
CA LYS A 255 -5.79 -12.28 -13.15
C LYS A 255 -5.58 -11.45 -14.41
N ASN A 256 -6.63 -10.86 -14.97
CA ASN A 256 -6.53 -10.02 -16.16
C ASN A 256 -5.71 -8.74 -15.90
N THR A 257 -5.84 -8.14 -14.71
CA THR A 257 -5.07 -6.96 -14.32
C THR A 257 -3.59 -7.31 -14.19
N ILE A 258 -3.28 -8.40 -13.47
CA ILE A 258 -1.89 -8.89 -13.31
C ILE A 258 -1.28 -9.23 -14.68
N ARG A 259 -2.01 -9.99 -15.50
CA ARG A 259 -1.57 -10.39 -16.84
C ARG A 259 -1.21 -9.18 -17.68
N ARG A 260 -2.06 -8.15 -17.73
CA ARG A 260 -1.79 -6.92 -18.51
C ARG A 260 -0.52 -6.21 -18.05
N ARG A 261 -0.24 -6.20 -16.73
CA ARG A 261 0.98 -5.62 -16.16
C ARG A 261 2.22 -6.44 -16.51
N ILE A 262 2.11 -7.78 -16.47
CA ILE A 262 3.17 -8.68 -16.92
C ILE A 262 3.45 -8.52 -18.41
N GLU A 263 2.41 -8.53 -19.25
CA GLU A 263 2.54 -8.34 -20.71
C GLU A 263 3.18 -7.00 -21.06
N ARG A 264 2.91 -5.94 -20.28
CA ARG A 264 3.57 -4.64 -20.40
C ARG A 264 5.06 -4.72 -20.09
N ARG A 265 5.45 -5.34 -18.96
CA ARG A 265 6.88 -5.58 -18.62
C ARG A 265 7.57 -6.45 -19.66
N MET A 266 6.88 -7.48 -20.16
CA MET A 266 7.34 -8.30 -21.27
C MET A 266 7.56 -7.47 -22.54
N GLY A 267 6.67 -6.52 -22.84
CA GLY A 267 6.81 -5.59 -23.96
C GLY A 267 8.05 -4.71 -23.86
N ILE A 268 8.38 -4.22 -22.65
CA ILE A 268 9.60 -3.45 -22.39
C ILE A 268 10.85 -4.29 -22.68
N HIS A 269 10.83 -5.57 -22.26
CA HIS A 269 11.93 -6.51 -22.46
C HIS A 269 11.88 -7.29 -23.78
N GLN A 270 10.91 -6.98 -24.65
CA GLN A 270 10.72 -7.65 -25.95
C GLN A 270 10.56 -9.19 -25.85
N LEU A 271 9.89 -9.68 -24.80
CA LEU A 271 9.68 -11.11 -24.55
C LEU A 271 8.32 -11.60 -25.07
N GLY A 272 8.33 -12.58 -25.96
CA GLY A 272 7.13 -13.04 -26.68
C GLY A 272 6.24 -14.03 -25.91
N LYS A 273 6.72 -14.65 -24.83
CA LYS A 273 5.97 -15.64 -24.04
C LYS A 273 6.16 -15.42 -22.54
N ILE A 274 5.11 -15.67 -21.75
CA ILE A 274 5.18 -15.54 -20.28
C ILE A 274 6.22 -16.50 -19.70
N ALA A 275 6.39 -17.69 -20.30
CA ALA A 275 7.43 -18.63 -19.89
C ALA A 275 8.86 -18.08 -20.03
N ASP A 276 9.12 -17.23 -21.04
CA ASP A 276 10.41 -16.56 -21.20
C ASP A 276 10.60 -15.51 -20.13
N TYR A 277 9.53 -14.80 -19.77
CA TYR A 277 9.55 -13.85 -18.67
C TYR A 277 9.77 -14.51 -17.31
N VAL A 278 9.18 -15.69 -17.05
CA VAL A 278 9.49 -16.47 -15.84
C VAL A 278 10.99 -16.77 -15.75
N ARG A 279 11.61 -17.20 -16.86
CA ARG A 279 13.07 -17.43 -16.90
C ARG A 279 13.84 -16.13 -16.68
N TYR A 280 13.39 -15.02 -17.28
CA TYR A 280 14.01 -13.72 -17.08
C TYR A 280 13.96 -13.26 -15.63
N LEU A 281 12.81 -13.38 -14.96
CA LEU A 281 12.63 -13.07 -13.53
C LEU A 281 13.53 -13.91 -12.62
N GLN A 282 13.74 -15.19 -12.95
CA GLN A 282 14.63 -16.07 -12.18
C GLN A 282 16.10 -15.62 -12.22
N HIS A 283 16.56 -15.05 -13.34
CA HIS A 283 17.95 -14.58 -13.50
C HIS A 283 18.13 -13.10 -13.13
N ASN A 284 17.04 -12.33 -13.00
CA ASN A 284 17.07 -10.90 -12.74
C ASN A 284 16.19 -10.53 -11.54
N PRO A 285 16.70 -10.65 -10.30
CA PRO A 285 15.93 -10.34 -9.09
C PRO A 285 15.39 -8.91 -9.04
N GLN A 286 16.11 -7.94 -9.63
CA GLN A 286 15.66 -6.55 -9.75
C GLN A 286 14.39 -6.42 -10.58
N GLU A 287 14.21 -7.24 -11.62
CA GLU A 287 12.97 -7.22 -12.41
C GLU A 287 11.76 -7.69 -11.59
N VAL A 288 11.96 -8.60 -10.61
CA VAL A 288 10.89 -9.03 -9.70
C VAL A 288 10.41 -7.85 -8.84
N GLU A 289 11.34 -7.02 -8.37
CA GLU A 289 11.03 -5.80 -7.60
C GLU A 289 10.34 -4.74 -8.48
N LEU A 290 10.79 -4.57 -9.73
CA LEU A 290 10.15 -3.66 -10.69
C LEU A 290 8.74 -4.14 -11.07
N LEU A 291 8.55 -5.45 -11.27
CA LEU A 291 7.24 -6.03 -11.50
C LEU A 291 6.33 -5.85 -10.29
N PHE A 292 6.86 -6.04 -9.07
CA PHE A 292 6.12 -5.78 -7.85
C PHE A 292 5.64 -4.33 -7.80
N LYS A 293 6.53 -3.35 -8.01
CA LYS A 293 6.15 -1.93 -8.11
C LYS A 293 5.12 -1.65 -9.22
N GLU A 294 5.22 -2.34 -10.36
CA GLU A 294 4.25 -2.23 -11.45
C GLU A 294 2.86 -2.75 -11.08
N LEU A 295 2.77 -3.75 -10.18
CA LEU A 295 1.50 -4.26 -9.66
C LEU A 295 0.89 -3.34 -8.60
N LEU A 296 1.70 -2.56 -7.90
CA LEU A 296 1.25 -1.56 -6.93
C LEU A 296 0.85 -0.27 -7.66
N ILE A 297 -0.42 -0.17 -8.05
CA ILE A 297 -0.95 1.02 -8.71
C ILE A 297 -1.12 2.14 -7.66
N GLY A 298 -0.05 2.87 -7.38
CA GLY A 298 0.00 3.97 -6.41
C GLY A 298 -0.52 5.31 -6.94
N VAL A 299 -1.60 5.31 -7.72
CA VAL A 299 -2.14 6.56 -8.27
C VAL A 299 -3.26 7.12 -7.42
N THR A 300 -2.97 8.27 -6.81
CA THR A 300 -3.89 9.04 -5.98
C THR A 300 -3.72 10.54 -6.20
N ASN A 301 -4.70 11.33 -5.74
CA ASN A 301 -4.68 12.80 -5.73
C ASN A 301 -5.51 13.31 -4.54
N PHE A 302 -5.24 14.54 -4.11
CA PHE A 302 -5.97 15.15 -3.00
C PHE A 302 -7.46 15.26 -3.33
N PHE A 303 -8.32 14.99 -2.35
CA PHE A 303 -9.77 15.05 -2.46
C PHE A 303 -10.36 14.32 -3.68
N ARG A 304 -9.77 13.18 -4.09
CA ARG A 304 -10.27 12.34 -5.19
C ARG A 304 -11.77 12.10 -5.04
N ASP A 305 -12.55 12.40 -6.08
CA ASP A 305 -14.02 12.48 -6.05
C ASP A 305 -14.56 13.53 -5.04
N PRO A 306 -14.41 14.84 -5.31
CA PRO A 306 -14.67 15.89 -4.33
C PRO A 306 -16.07 15.85 -3.69
N ALA A 307 -17.09 15.46 -4.45
CA ALA A 307 -18.47 15.33 -3.96
C ALA A 307 -18.61 14.31 -2.81
N ALA A 308 -17.78 13.25 -2.80
CA ALA A 308 -17.82 12.24 -1.74
C ALA A 308 -17.18 12.76 -0.43
N TRP A 309 -16.13 13.57 -0.53
CA TRP A 309 -15.51 14.23 0.63
C TRP A 309 -16.43 15.26 1.26
N GLU A 310 -17.16 16.03 0.44
CA GLU A 310 -18.12 17.00 0.95
C GLU A 310 -19.28 16.33 1.68
N LEU A 311 -19.77 15.19 1.17
CA LEU A 311 -20.78 14.39 1.87
C LEU A 311 -20.25 13.81 3.18
N LEU A 312 -19.02 13.27 3.18
CA LEU A 312 -18.38 12.76 4.39
C LEU A 312 -18.32 13.86 5.46
N ARG A 313 -17.96 15.08 5.07
CA ARG A 313 -17.82 16.25 5.95
C ARG A 313 -19.17 16.73 6.51
N THR A 314 -20.15 16.94 5.64
CA THR A 314 -21.43 17.59 5.98
C THR A 314 -22.43 16.65 6.65
N GLU A 315 -22.45 15.36 6.29
CA GLU A 315 -23.42 14.42 6.85
C GLU A 315 -22.79 13.47 7.87
N ALA A 316 -21.74 12.74 7.46
CA ALA A 316 -21.26 11.61 8.26
C ALA A 316 -20.39 12.04 9.44
N LEU A 317 -19.44 12.95 9.22
CA LEU A 317 -18.61 13.53 10.28
C LEU A 317 -19.45 14.37 11.25
N ALA A 318 -20.35 15.20 10.73
CA ALA A 318 -21.26 15.99 11.57
C ALA A 318 -22.08 15.10 12.53
N ALA A 319 -22.75 14.07 12.00
CA ALA A 319 -23.54 13.14 12.81
C ALA A 319 -22.70 12.33 13.83
N LEU A 320 -21.42 12.08 13.52
CA LEU A 320 -20.51 11.37 14.42
C LEU A 320 -20.03 12.27 15.57
N LEU A 321 -19.78 13.55 15.28
CA LEU A 321 -19.31 14.55 16.24
C LEU A 321 -20.42 15.04 17.17
N GLU A 322 -21.65 15.25 16.67
CA GLU A 322 -22.81 15.65 17.48
C GLU A 322 -23.10 14.69 18.65
N LYS A 323 -22.87 13.39 18.43
CA LYS A 323 -23.08 12.35 19.45
C LYS A 323 -21.97 12.30 20.52
N ARG A 324 -20.96 13.15 20.42
CA ARG A 324 -19.81 13.20 21.34
C ARG A 324 -19.52 14.63 21.85
N PRO A 325 -20.45 15.26 22.58
CA PRO A 325 -20.34 16.67 22.96
C PRO A 325 -19.20 16.98 23.95
N GLU A 326 -18.63 15.97 24.61
CA GLU A 326 -17.59 16.13 25.65
C GLU A 326 -16.15 16.02 25.11
N GLY A 327 -15.97 15.92 23.79
CA GLY A 327 -14.65 15.69 23.18
C GLY A 327 -14.24 14.20 23.24
N GLY A 328 -13.08 13.89 22.65
CA GLY A 328 -12.56 12.51 22.62
C GLY A 328 -11.59 12.23 21.48
N VAL A 329 -11.14 10.98 21.38
CA VAL A 329 -10.23 10.55 20.32
C VAL A 329 -11.02 10.01 19.13
N LEU A 330 -10.94 10.70 17.99
CA LEU A 330 -11.44 10.23 16.71
C LEU A 330 -10.35 9.39 16.04
N ARG A 331 -10.62 8.10 15.82
CA ARG A 331 -9.65 7.17 15.22
C ARG A 331 -10.09 6.81 13.81
N ALA A 332 -9.22 6.99 12.83
CA ALA A 332 -9.49 6.61 11.46
C ALA A 332 -8.38 5.73 10.87
N TRP A 333 -8.71 4.96 9.84
CA TRP A 333 -7.76 4.17 9.08
C TRP A 333 -7.95 4.39 7.58
N SER A 334 -6.93 4.87 6.88
CA SER A 334 -6.85 4.92 5.41
C SER A 334 -6.02 3.72 4.93
N VAL A 335 -6.69 2.80 4.25
CA VAL A 335 -6.14 1.54 3.72
C VAL A 335 -5.78 1.73 2.25
N GLY A 336 -4.52 1.46 1.89
CA GLY A 336 -4.01 1.75 0.55
C GLY A 336 -3.78 3.25 0.35
N CYS A 337 -3.14 3.91 1.32
CA CYS A 337 -3.00 5.37 1.34
C CYS A 337 -2.07 5.94 0.27
N SER A 338 -1.31 5.08 -0.43
CA SER A 338 -0.33 5.44 -1.45
C SER A 338 0.60 6.56 -0.95
N SER A 339 0.81 7.62 -1.73
CA SER A 339 1.67 8.76 -1.38
C SER A 339 1.06 9.73 -0.35
N GLY A 340 -0.03 9.37 0.32
CA GLY A 340 -0.56 10.06 1.49
C GLY A 340 -1.65 11.11 1.21
N GLU A 341 -1.94 11.44 -0.05
CA GLU A 341 -2.94 12.44 -0.43
C GLU A 341 -4.33 12.15 0.18
N GLU A 342 -4.74 10.87 0.24
CA GLU A 342 -6.02 10.47 0.85
C GLU A 342 -6.04 10.69 2.37
N ALA A 343 -4.99 10.23 3.07
CA ALA A 343 -4.89 10.36 4.52
C ALA A 343 -4.87 11.83 4.96
N TYR A 344 -4.16 12.68 4.22
CA TYR A 344 -4.16 14.12 4.47
C TYR A 344 -5.47 14.80 4.09
N SER A 345 -6.14 14.36 3.02
CA SER A 345 -7.49 14.85 2.69
C SER A 345 -8.49 14.55 3.80
N LEU A 346 -8.40 13.36 4.41
CA LEU A 346 -9.20 12.98 5.58
C LEU A 346 -8.88 13.84 6.79
N ALA A 347 -7.60 14.07 7.09
CA ALA A 347 -7.19 14.93 8.19
C ALA A 347 -7.73 16.36 8.05
N ILE A 348 -7.63 16.92 6.84
CA ILE A 348 -8.16 18.25 6.52
C ILE A 348 -9.69 18.26 6.63
N ALA A 349 -10.40 17.29 6.06
CA ALA A 349 -11.86 17.21 6.12
C ALA A 349 -12.38 17.09 7.57
N CYS A 350 -11.71 16.30 8.41
CA CYS A 350 -12.03 16.22 9.84
C CYS A 350 -11.78 17.55 10.55
N GLN A 351 -10.67 18.23 10.26
CA GLN A 351 -10.36 19.54 10.86
C GLN A 351 -11.36 20.62 10.42
N GLU A 352 -11.78 20.62 9.16
CA GLU A 352 -12.81 21.52 8.63
C GLU A 352 -14.15 21.26 9.33
N ALA A 353 -14.58 20.00 9.46
CA ALA A 353 -15.82 19.65 10.16
C ALA A 353 -15.81 20.07 11.64
N LEU A 354 -14.68 19.87 12.34
CA LEU A 354 -14.51 20.32 13.72
C LEU A 354 -14.55 21.85 13.86
N THR A 355 -14.08 22.58 12.85
CA THR A 355 -14.06 24.05 12.86
C THR A 355 -15.46 24.61 12.63
N GLU A 356 -16.30 23.96 11.83
CA GLU A 356 -17.69 24.39 11.61
C GLU A 356 -18.63 24.10 12.79
N ILE A 357 -18.41 23.00 13.49
CA ILE A 357 -19.26 22.60 14.63
C ILE A 357 -18.91 23.40 15.90
N GLU A 358 -17.67 23.90 16.00
CA GLU A 358 -17.13 24.58 17.18
C GLU A 358 -17.47 23.84 18.50
N PRO A 359 -17.03 22.58 18.65
CA PRO A 359 -17.38 21.78 19.82
C PRO A 359 -16.83 22.40 21.11
N ARG A 360 -17.54 22.19 22.21
CA ARG A 360 -17.20 22.74 23.54
C ARG A 360 -15.89 22.19 24.13
N ALA A 361 -15.38 21.07 23.60
CA ALA A 361 -14.17 20.41 24.04
C ALA A 361 -13.31 19.98 22.85
N ASP A 362 -11.99 19.97 23.04
CA ASP A 362 -11.03 19.62 22.01
C ASP A 362 -11.10 18.12 21.66
N PHE A 363 -11.14 17.82 20.35
CA PHE A 363 -11.02 16.47 19.84
C PHE A 363 -9.58 16.15 19.44
N LYS A 364 -9.12 14.93 19.76
CA LYS A 364 -7.85 14.40 19.26
C LYS A 364 -8.10 13.53 18.04
N LEU A 365 -7.55 13.89 16.89
CA LEU A 365 -7.61 13.07 15.68
C LEU A 365 -6.38 12.18 15.57
N GLN A 366 -6.58 10.88 15.36
CA GLN A 366 -5.54 9.91 15.06
C GLN A 366 -5.91 9.11 13.81
N ILE A 367 -5.13 9.27 12.75
CA ILE A 367 -5.32 8.57 11.48
C ILE A 367 -4.16 7.59 11.30
N PHE A 368 -4.48 6.31 11.16
CA PHE A 368 -3.54 5.30 10.67
C PHE A 368 -3.63 5.29 9.14
N ALA A 369 -2.52 5.38 8.44
CA ALA A 369 -2.47 5.36 6.98
C ALA A 369 -1.48 4.28 6.55
N THR A 370 -1.97 3.27 5.84
CA THR A 370 -1.15 2.11 5.49
C THR A 370 -1.20 1.75 4.02
N ASP A 371 -0.07 1.25 3.51
CA ASP A 371 0.10 0.80 2.14
C ASP A 371 1.13 -0.34 2.06
N LEU A 372 1.14 -1.09 0.95
CA LEU A 372 2.15 -2.09 0.64
C LEU A 372 3.43 -1.45 0.09
N ASP A 373 3.34 -0.28 -0.54
CA ASP A 373 4.45 0.41 -1.18
C ASP A 373 5.25 1.28 -0.18
N GLN A 374 6.44 0.81 0.20
CA GLN A 374 7.35 1.55 1.08
C GLN A 374 7.77 2.91 0.49
N ASP A 375 8.00 3.00 -0.83
CA ASP A 375 8.40 4.26 -1.47
C ASP A 375 7.27 5.30 -1.39
N ALA A 376 6.02 4.84 -1.51
CA ALA A 376 4.85 5.69 -1.36
C ALA A 376 4.67 6.16 0.09
N ILE A 377 4.88 5.26 1.06
CA ILE A 377 4.86 5.59 2.50
C ILE A 377 5.94 6.64 2.84
N ASP A 378 7.14 6.54 2.30
CA ASP A 378 8.20 7.51 2.56
C ASP A 378 7.91 8.86 1.92
N LYS A 379 7.32 8.88 0.71
CA LYS A 379 6.76 10.11 0.11
C LYS A 379 5.70 10.74 1.01
N ALA A 380 4.77 9.93 1.52
CA ALA A 380 3.71 10.38 2.41
C ALA A 380 4.26 10.98 3.71
N ARG A 381 5.23 10.31 4.35
CA ARG A 381 5.90 10.79 5.58
C ARG A 381 6.60 12.12 5.39
N ARG A 382 7.27 12.33 4.25
CA ARG A 382 7.89 13.63 3.90
C ARG A 382 6.85 14.75 3.81
N GLY A 383 5.66 14.42 3.32
CA GLY A 383 4.51 15.32 3.21
C GLY A 383 4.76 16.50 2.26
N TRP A 384 5.73 16.38 1.36
CA TRP A 384 6.02 17.37 0.32
C TRP A 384 5.44 16.90 -1.01
N TYR A 385 4.76 17.80 -1.69
CA TYR A 385 4.08 17.56 -2.95
C TYR A 385 4.41 18.68 -3.96
N PRO A 386 4.54 18.36 -5.25
CA PRO A 386 4.81 19.36 -6.29
C PRO A 386 3.70 20.41 -6.41
N ALA A 387 4.01 21.59 -6.94
CA ALA A 387 3.05 22.70 -7.07
C ALA A 387 1.75 22.34 -7.84
N ASN A 388 1.79 21.30 -8.67
CA ASN A 388 0.65 20.86 -9.46
C ASN A 388 -0.54 20.30 -8.64
N ILE A 389 -0.37 20.04 -7.33
CA ILE A 389 -1.51 19.71 -6.46
C ILE A 389 -2.56 20.84 -6.38
N ALA A 390 -2.20 22.06 -6.79
CA ALA A 390 -3.14 23.18 -6.90
C ALA A 390 -4.28 22.93 -7.90
N ALA A 391 -4.16 21.93 -8.78
CA ALA A 391 -5.25 21.48 -9.62
C ALA A 391 -6.34 20.71 -8.85
N ASP A 392 -5.96 20.04 -7.76
CA ASP A 392 -6.84 19.15 -6.99
C ASP A 392 -7.20 19.74 -5.60
N VAL A 393 -6.45 20.75 -5.12
CA VAL A 393 -6.64 21.41 -3.82
C VAL A 393 -7.05 22.86 -4.01
N SER A 394 -8.10 23.30 -3.29
CA SER A 394 -8.55 24.70 -3.36
C SER A 394 -7.49 25.68 -2.82
N ALA A 395 -7.47 26.90 -3.36
CA ALA A 395 -6.55 27.95 -2.92
C ALA A 395 -6.71 28.29 -1.42
N GLU A 396 -7.91 28.14 -0.86
CA GLU A 396 -8.15 28.30 0.58
C GLU A 396 -7.45 27.21 1.40
N ARG A 397 -7.60 25.94 1.01
CA ARG A 397 -6.94 24.81 1.67
C ARG A 397 -5.42 24.90 1.57
N LEU A 398 -4.89 25.27 0.40
CA LEU A 398 -3.44 25.50 0.22
C LEU A 398 -2.90 26.54 1.20
N ARG A 399 -3.59 27.69 1.33
CA ARG A 399 -3.17 28.75 2.28
C ARG A 399 -3.25 28.33 3.75
N ARG A 400 -4.24 27.50 4.11
CA ARG A 400 -4.49 27.13 5.52
C ARG A 400 -3.67 25.94 6.00
N TYR A 401 -3.50 24.93 5.15
CA TYR A 401 -2.99 23.61 5.56
C TYR A 401 -1.64 23.25 4.95
N PHE A 402 -1.10 24.09 4.06
CA PHE A 402 0.18 23.84 3.40
C PHE A 402 1.14 25.02 3.60
N ILE A 403 2.43 24.72 3.51
CA ILE A 403 3.54 25.67 3.53
C ILE A 403 4.20 25.59 2.16
N GLN A 404 4.30 26.71 1.46
CA GLN A 404 5.00 26.76 0.17
C GLN A 404 6.51 26.64 0.40
N GLU A 405 7.14 25.66 -0.24
CA GLU A 405 8.58 25.38 -0.15
C GLU A 405 9.15 25.14 -1.55
N GLY A 406 10.01 26.04 -2.03
CA GLY A 406 10.59 25.97 -3.37
C GLY A 406 9.53 25.98 -4.48
N ASP A 407 9.52 24.93 -5.30
CA ASP A 407 8.58 24.68 -6.38
C ASP A 407 7.40 23.76 -5.99
N GLY A 408 7.15 23.60 -4.69
CA GLY A 408 6.10 22.74 -4.16
C GLY A 408 5.47 23.21 -2.86
N TYR A 409 4.70 22.31 -2.26
CA TYR A 409 3.95 22.51 -1.03
C TYR A 409 4.25 21.38 -0.05
N ARG A 410 4.53 21.75 1.20
CA ARG A 410 4.59 20.80 2.32
C ARG A 410 3.32 20.88 3.15
N ILE A 411 2.77 19.75 3.56
CA ILE A 411 1.65 19.71 4.52
C ILE A 411 2.10 20.32 5.85
N GLY A 412 1.28 21.22 6.39
CA GLY A 412 1.53 21.89 7.66
C GLY A 412 1.67 20.90 8.82
N LYS A 413 2.56 21.21 9.77
CA LYS A 413 2.93 20.34 10.89
C LYS A 413 1.71 19.80 11.66
N LYS A 414 0.72 20.66 11.95
CA LYS A 414 -0.51 20.30 12.66
C LYS A 414 -1.29 19.16 11.98
N ILE A 415 -1.38 19.17 10.66
CA ILE A 415 -2.05 18.11 9.89
C ILE A 415 -1.16 16.86 9.82
N ARG A 416 0.16 17.01 9.68
CA ARG A 416 1.10 15.88 9.64
C ARG A 416 1.08 15.05 10.93
N GLU A 417 1.00 15.70 12.08
CA GLU A 417 0.99 15.03 13.39
C GLU A 417 -0.29 14.22 13.66
N MET A 418 -1.36 14.45 12.90
CA MET A 418 -2.60 13.65 13.00
C MET A 418 -2.48 12.28 12.32
N VAL A 419 -1.48 12.09 11.43
CA VAL A 419 -1.38 10.92 10.56
C VAL A 419 -0.13 10.10 10.88
N THR A 420 -0.32 8.80 11.14
CA THR A 420 0.75 7.82 11.34
C THR A 420 0.82 6.89 10.14
N PHE A 421 1.94 6.90 9.42
CA PHE A 421 2.17 6.06 8.23
C PHE A 421 2.95 4.79 8.55
N ALA A 422 2.45 3.64 8.08
CA ALA A 422 3.12 2.35 8.22
C ALA A 422 2.92 1.48 6.97
N THR A 423 3.90 0.64 6.67
CA THR A 423 3.71 -0.44 5.68
C THR A 423 2.86 -1.54 6.28
N GLN A 424 1.84 -1.99 5.54
CA GLN A 424 0.96 -3.05 5.99
C GLN A 424 0.34 -3.79 4.81
N ASN A 425 0.34 -5.10 4.88
CA ASN A 425 -0.52 -5.95 4.07
C ASN A 425 -1.87 -6.16 4.78
N VAL A 426 -2.92 -5.48 4.32
CA VAL A 426 -4.29 -5.63 4.86
C VAL A 426 -4.84 -7.07 4.82
N ILE A 427 -4.25 -7.92 3.99
CA ILE A 427 -4.65 -9.32 3.79
C ILE A 427 -3.95 -10.26 4.78
N MET A 428 -2.79 -9.89 5.35
CA MET A 428 -1.95 -10.78 6.16
C MET A 428 -1.71 -10.23 7.57
N ASP A 429 -1.65 -8.91 7.72
CA ASP A 429 -1.32 -8.27 8.97
C ASP A 429 -2.57 -8.01 9.83
N PRO A 430 -2.44 -7.96 11.17
CA PRO A 430 -3.54 -7.61 12.05
C PRO A 430 -4.14 -6.22 11.75
N PRO A 431 -5.47 -6.05 11.78
CA PRO A 431 -6.10 -4.76 11.50
C PRO A 431 -6.03 -3.81 12.70
N PHE A 432 -6.16 -2.51 12.44
CA PHE A 432 -6.45 -1.54 13.51
C PHE A 432 -7.91 -1.67 13.94
N THR A 433 -8.18 -1.78 15.25
CA THR A 433 -9.54 -1.94 15.78
C THR A 433 -10.04 -0.70 16.51
N LYS A 434 -11.33 -0.66 16.82
CA LYS A 434 -12.02 0.46 17.50
C LYS A 434 -11.86 1.78 16.72
N LEU A 435 -12.12 1.71 15.41
CA LEU A 435 -12.09 2.84 14.50
C LEU A 435 -13.46 3.50 14.40
N ASP A 436 -13.47 4.82 14.22
CA ASP A 436 -14.65 5.62 13.94
C ASP A 436 -14.88 5.73 12.42
N ILE A 437 -13.79 5.79 11.65
CA ILE A 437 -13.82 5.92 10.19
C ILE A 437 -12.81 4.95 9.57
N LEU A 438 -13.22 4.22 8.53
CA LEU A 438 -12.34 3.41 7.71
C LEU A 438 -12.52 3.84 6.26
N VAL A 439 -11.42 4.23 5.63
CA VAL A 439 -11.35 4.63 4.23
C VAL A 439 -10.56 3.55 3.48
N CYS A 440 -11.18 2.96 2.45
CA CYS A 440 -10.54 1.95 1.60
C CYS A 440 -11.04 2.17 0.17
N ARG A 441 -10.42 3.11 -0.54
CA ARG A 441 -10.88 3.56 -1.86
C ARG A 441 -9.94 3.09 -2.95
N ASN A 442 -10.52 2.64 -4.06
CA ASN A 442 -9.80 2.23 -5.27
C ASN A 442 -8.80 1.08 -5.07
N LEU A 443 -8.96 0.26 -4.02
CA LEU A 443 -8.14 -0.91 -3.72
C LEU A 443 -8.87 -2.22 -4.02
N LEU A 444 -10.12 -2.35 -3.60
CA LEU A 444 -10.94 -3.57 -3.75
C LEU A 444 -11.16 -3.91 -5.22
N ILE A 445 -11.13 -2.92 -6.11
CA ILE A 445 -11.23 -3.13 -7.57
C ILE A 445 -10.16 -4.06 -8.14
N TYR A 446 -9.03 -4.25 -7.47
CA TYR A 446 -7.95 -5.15 -7.89
C TYR A 446 -8.11 -6.58 -7.38
N LEU A 447 -8.98 -6.80 -6.41
CA LEU A 447 -9.13 -8.07 -5.69
C LEU A 447 -10.23 -8.93 -6.30
N MET A 448 -10.08 -10.24 -6.20
CA MET A 448 -11.12 -11.21 -6.54
C MET A 448 -12.23 -11.23 -5.46
N PRO A 449 -13.47 -11.65 -5.81
CA PRO A 449 -14.60 -11.65 -4.87
C PRO A 449 -14.35 -12.43 -3.57
N GLU A 450 -13.57 -13.51 -3.64
CA GLU A 450 -13.21 -14.35 -2.50
C GLU A 450 -12.43 -13.57 -1.44
N LEU A 451 -11.52 -12.69 -1.86
CA LEU A 451 -10.74 -11.86 -0.97
C LEU A 451 -11.55 -10.68 -0.42
N GLN A 452 -12.43 -10.09 -1.23
CA GLN A 452 -13.37 -9.06 -0.76
C GLN A 452 -14.31 -9.61 0.32
N LYS A 453 -14.78 -10.85 0.18
CA LYS A 453 -15.57 -11.56 1.20
C LYS A 453 -14.85 -11.77 2.53
N LYS A 454 -13.52 -11.77 2.54
CA LYS A 454 -12.70 -11.82 3.76
C LYS A 454 -12.48 -10.42 4.37
N LEU A 455 -12.19 -9.43 3.52
CA LEU A 455 -11.86 -8.08 3.97
C LEU A 455 -13.06 -7.30 4.52
N LEU A 456 -14.26 -7.44 3.94
CA LEU A 456 -15.43 -6.68 4.43
C LEU A 456 -15.83 -7.04 5.87
N PRO A 457 -15.87 -8.33 6.29
CA PRO A 457 -16.04 -8.68 7.70
C PRO A 457 -14.91 -8.14 8.61
N LEU A 458 -13.66 -8.14 8.14
CA LEU A 458 -12.53 -7.56 8.87
C LEU A 458 -12.73 -6.06 9.09
N PHE A 459 -13.20 -5.33 8.08
CA PHE A 459 -13.52 -3.90 8.19
C PHE A 459 -14.69 -3.65 9.16
N HIS A 460 -15.72 -4.51 9.13
CA HIS A 460 -16.83 -4.46 10.08
C HIS A 460 -16.37 -4.66 11.53
N TYR A 461 -15.47 -5.62 11.77
CA TYR A 461 -14.86 -5.88 13.07
C TYR A 461 -14.00 -4.70 13.55
N SER A 462 -13.28 -4.06 12.62
CA SER A 462 -12.38 -2.94 12.91
C SER A 462 -13.13 -1.65 13.33
N LEU A 463 -14.35 -1.46 12.83
CA LEU A 463 -15.19 -0.30 13.11
C LEU A 463 -15.98 -0.44 14.41
N LYS A 464 -16.09 0.66 15.17
CA LYS A 464 -17.03 0.80 16.29
C LYS A 464 -18.49 0.76 15.80
N PRO A 465 -19.47 0.48 16.69
CA PRO A 465 -20.88 0.75 16.40
C PRO A 465 -21.08 2.15 15.79
N GLU A 466 -21.92 2.24 14.76
CA GLU A 466 -22.17 3.46 13.97
C GLU A 466 -20.94 4.02 13.21
N GLY A 467 -19.81 3.31 13.19
CA GLY A 467 -18.61 3.71 12.44
C GLY A 467 -18.85 3.79 10.94
N ILE A 468 -18.05 4.62 10.27
CA ILE A 468 -18.21 4.95 8.85
C ILE A 468 -17.23 4.14 8.01
N LEU A 469 -17.72 3.52 6.94
CA LEU A 469 -16.91 2.92 5.88
C LEU A 469 -17.02 3.76 4.61
N PHE A 470 -15.89 4.19 4.07
CA PHE A 470 -15.81 5.02 2.87
C PHE A 470 -15.04 4.28 1.76
N LEU A 471 -15.73 3.97 0.66
CA LEU A 471 -15.17 3.25 -0.49
C LEU A 471 -15.08 4.13 -1.76
N GLY A 472 -14.39 3.64 -2.78
CA GLY A 472 -14.32 4.27 -4.10
C GLY A 472 -15.56 3.99 -4.96
N ASN A 473 -15.83 4.84 -5.95
CA ASN A 473 -17.08 4.80 -6.76
C ASN A 473 -17.37 3.44 -7.42
N ALA A 474 -16.33 2.74 -7.85
CA ALA A 474 -16.41 1.44 -8.52
C ALA A 474 -16.48 0.23 -7.56
N GLU A 475 -16.52 0.49 -6.26
CA GLU A 475 -16.50 -0.52 -5.20
C GLU A 475 -17.85 -0.61 -4.51
N ALA A 476 -18.15 -1.78 -3.95
CA ALA A 476 -19.42 -2.02 -3.28
C ALA A 476 -19.25 -3.04 -2.16
N VAL A 477 -20.11 -2.94 -1.15
CA VAL A 477 -20.21 -3.91 -0.05
C VAL A 477 -21.11 -5.11 -0.38
N SER A 478 -21.34 -5.41 -1.67
CA SER A 478 -22.31 -6.42 -2.10
C SER A 478 -22.04 -7.82 -1.54
N ALA A 479 -20.78 -8.13 -1.22
CA ALA A 479 -20.36 -9.38 -0.61
C ALA A 479 -20.69 -9.50 0.89
N ALA A 480 -21.07 -8.40 1.55
CA ALA A 480 -21.40 -8.33 2.98
C ALA A 480 -22.44 -7.23 3.25
N ALA A 481 -23.50 -7.17 2.45
CA ALA A 481 -24.49 -6.09 2.47
C ALA A 481 -25.28 -6.03 3.80
N GLU A 482 -25.36 -7.15 4.49
CA GLU A 482 -25.96 -7.29 5.82
C GLU A 482 -25.17 -6.57 6.93
N LEU A 483 -23.87 -6.33 6.73
CA LEU A 483 -22.98 -5.71 7.71
C LEU A 483 -22.98 -4.17 7.66
N PHE A 484 -23.46 -3.58 6.56
CA PHE A 484 -23.33 -2.15 6.30
C PHE A 484 -24.63 -1.54 5.74
N THR A 485 -25.05 -0.41 6.31
CA THR A 485 -26.19 0.38 5.81
C THR A 485 -25.65 1.55 4.97
N PRO A 486 -26.12 1.76 3.73
CA PRO A 486 -25.66 2.89 2.92
C PRO A 486 -26.14 4.21 3.50
N ILE A 487 -25.22 5.16 3.71
CA ILE A 487 -25.54 6.58 3.91
C ILE A 487 -25.86 7.18 2.54
N ASN A 488 -24.99 6.90 1.55
CA ASN A 488 -25.22 7.27 0.16
C ASN A 488 -24.64 6.21 -0.78
N LEU A 489 -25.51 5.54 -1.55
CA LEU A 489 -25.11 4.48 -2.48
C LEU A 489 -24.29 5.00 -3.67
N LYS A 490 -24.54 6.23 -4.15
CA LYS A 490 -23.86 6.78 -5.32
C LYS A 490 -22.42 7.17 -4.99
N LEU A 491 -22.20 7.73 -3.80
CA LEU A 491 -20.90 8.19 -3.30
C LEU A 491 -20.20 7.17 -2.40
N ARG A 492 -20.76 5.96 -2.28
CA ARG A 492 -20.15 4.77 -1.62
C ARG A 492 -19.73 5.02 -0.17
N LEU A 493 -20.60 5.70 0.56
CA LEU A 493 -20.47 5.94 1.99
C LEU A 493 -21.45 5.06 2.77
N PHE A 494 -20.95 4.32 3.75
CA PHE A 494 -21.70 3.34 4.50
C PHE A 494 -21.51 3.50 6.00
N ARG A 495 -22.50 3.05 6.77
CA ARG A 495 -22.47 2.97 8.22
C ARG A 495 -22.44 1.51 8.64
N ARG A 496 -21.59 1.17 9.60
CA ARG A 496 -21.55 -0.16 10.22
C ARG A 496 -22.89 -0.46 10.90
N ARG A 497 -23.47 -1.62 10.61
CA ARG A 497 -24.68 -2.12 11.26
C ARG A 497 -24.31 -3.02 12.44
N GLU A 498 -25.03 -2.93 13.55
CA GLU A 498 -24.95 -3.94 14.60
C GLU A 498 -25.55 -5.26 14.11
N SER A 499 -24.75 -6.31 14.11
CA SER A 499 -25.21 -7.67 13.79
C SER A 499 -25.42 -8.43 15.09
N VAL A 500 -26.59 -9.07 15.22
CA VAL A 500 -26.98 -9.91 16.38
C VAL A 500 -26.43 -11.34 16.22
N LEU A 501 -25.87 -11.69 15.06
CA LEU A 501 -25.27 -13.00 14.83
C LEU A 501 -23.86 -13.03 15.46
N PRO A 502 -23.51 -14.07 16.25
CA PRO A 502 -22.17 -14.21 16.79
C PRO A 502 -21.17 -14.17 15.64
N ALA A 503 -20.16 -13.30 15.77
CA ALA A 503 -19.10 -13.17 14.79
C ALA A 503 -18.58 -14.56 14.47
N HIS A 504 -18.74 -15.00 13.21
CA HIS A 504 -17.91 -16.09 12.70
C HIS A 504 -16.45 -15.72 13.06
N PRO A 505 -15.64 -16.66 13.58
CA PRO A 505 -14.25 -16.36 13.88
C PRO A 505 -13.66 -15.74 12.62
N VAL A 506 -13.28 -14.47 12.71
CA VAL A 506 -12.57 -13.79 11.64
C VAL A 506 -11.23 -14.50 11.60
N ASP A 507 -11.07 -15.44 10.66
CA ASP A 507 -9.82 -16.16 10.49
C ASP A 507 -8.73 -15.13 10.22
N PHE A 508 -7.91 -14.90 11.25
CA PHE A 508 -6.76 -14.03 11.12
C PHE A 508 -5.76 -14.73 10.20
N PRO A 509 -5.32 -14.05 9.13
CA PRO A 509 -4.57 -14.66 8.06
C PRO A 509 -3.10 -14.87 8.47
N ALA A 510 -2.87 -15.88 9.31
CA ALA A 510 -1.57 -16.22 9.90
C ALA A 510 -0.44 -16.03 8.88
N SER A 511 0.47 -15.11 9.21
CA SER A 511 1.64 -14.79 8.40
C SER A 511 2.30 -16.10 7.96
N PHE A 512 2.52 -16.26 6.65
CA PHE A 512 3.32 -17.36 6.13
C PHE A 512 4.74 -17.15 6.65
N ALA A 513 5.04 -17.72 7.82
CA ALA A 513 6.41 -17.98 8.23
C ALA A 513 7.04 -18.82 7.10
N SER A 514 8.02 -18.23 6.42
CA SER A 514 8.72 -18.87 5.32
C SER A 514 9.29 -20.21 5.79
N PRO A 515 8.90 -21.37 5.19
CA PRO A 515 9.58 -22.61 5.51
C PRO A 515 10.95 -22.55 4.86
N ARG A 516 11.97 -22.30 5.67
CA ARG A 516 13.36 -22.49 5.29
C ARG A 516 13.49 -23.95 4.83
N ALA A 517 13.92 -24.10 3.57
CA ALA A 517 13.94 -25.35 2.85
C ALA A 517 14.66 -26.48 3.62
N GLN A 518 13.96 -27.59 3.86
CA GLN A 518 14.56 -28.92 3.97
C GLN A 518 13.63 -29.97 3.34
N GLY A 519 14.21 -30.71 2.38
CA GLY A 519 14.00 -32.15 2.21
C GLY A 519 12.62 -32.64 1.82
N ALA A 520 12.46 -32.96 0.54
CA ALA A 520 11.31 -33.67 -0.01
C ALA A 520 10.95 -34.98 0.71
N LYS A 521 9.65 -35.25 0.82
CA LYS A 521 9.02 -36.46 0.28
C LYS A 521 7.53 -36.23 0.05
N GLU A 522 7.12 -36.49 -1.19
CA GLU A 522 5.72 -36.55 -1.61
C GLU A 522 4.96 -37.64 -0.83
N SER A 523 3.74 -37.32 -0.40
CA SER A 523 2.66 -38.29 -0.50
C SER A 523 1.39 -37.56 -0.95
N THR A 524 1.01 -37.83 -2.18
CA THR A 524 -0.31 -37.59 -2.73
C THR A 524 -1.36 -38.40 -1.98
N LYS A 525 -2.45 -37.78 -1.55
CA LYS A 525 -3.82 -38.34 -1.67
C LYS A 525 -4.91 -37.29 -1.41
N VAL A 526 -5.58 -36.94 -2.51
CA VAL A 526 -7.04 -36.87 -2.72
C VAL A 526 -7.91 -36.21 -1.63
N LYS A 527 -8.53 -35.08 -2.00
CA LYS A 527 -9.76 -34.55 -1.39
C LYS A 527 -10.85 -35.63 -1.34
N ALA A 528 -11.33 -35.95 -0.15
CA ALA A 528 -12.62 -36.61 0.05
C ALA A 528 -13.41 -35.86 1.13
N ALA A 529 -14.73 -35.87 0.96
CA ALA A 529 -15.71 -35.14 1.76
C ALA A 529 -15.51 -35.30 3.27
N SER A 530 -15.88 -34.27 4.02
CA SER A 530 -15.95 -34.25 5.48
C SER A 530 -16.69 -35.48 6.00
N ASN A 531 -15.94 -36.46 6.53
CA ASN A 531 -16.49 -37.64 7.16
C ASN A 531 -17.26 -37.21 8.42
N LEU A 532 -18.44 -37.79 8.63
CA LEU A 532 -19.23 -37.62 9.87
C LEU A 532 -18.37 -37.89 11.12
N GLN A 533 -17.36 -38.75 10.98
CA GLN A 533 -16.37 -39.08 12.00
C GLN A 533 -15.52 -37.86 12.41
N SER A 534 -15.02 -37.06 11.47
CA SER A 534 -14.26 -35.83 11.78
C SER A 534 -15.12 -34.77 12.49
N LEU A 535 -16.40 -34.66 12.14
CA LEU A 535 -17.34 -33.75 12.82
C LEU A 535 -17.72 -34.26 14.22
N ALA A 536 -17.84 -35.59 14.39
CA ALA A 536 -18.07 -36.21 15.68
C ALA A 536 -16.85 -36.10 16.61
N ASP A 537 -15.64 -36.29 16.07
CA ASP A 537 -14.37 -36.11 16.79
C ASP A 537 -14.20 -34.65 17.23
N GLU A 538 -14.56 -33.68 16.38
CA GLU A 538 -14.55 -32.25 16.71
C GLU A 538 -15.57 -31.91 17.82
N LEU A 539 -16.78 -32.47 17.77
CA LEU A 539 -17.80 -32.31 18.83
C LEU A 539 -17.40 -32.97 20.15
N LEU A 540 -16.78 -34.17 20.10
CA LEU A 540 -16.25 -34.86 21.28
C LEU A 540 -15.10 -34.06 21.92
N LEU A 541 -14.20 -33.49 21.11
CA LEU A 541 -13.14 -32.60 21.57
C LEU A 541 -13.68 -31.31 22.19
N GLN A 542 -14.75 -30.71 21.63
CA GLN A 542 -15.32 -29.46 22.17
C GLN A 542 -16.15 -29.63 23.44
N HIS A 543 -16.86 -30.76 23.60
CA HIS A 543 -17.84 -30.93 24.69
C HIS A 543 -17.48 -31.97 25.74
N PHE A 544 -16.60 -32.93 25.43
CA PHE A 544 -16.34 -34.09 26.29
C PHE A 544 -14.84 -34.30 26.60
N SER A 545 -13.94 -33.52 25.99
CA SER A 545 -12.51 -33.55 26.34
C SER A 545 -12.24 -32.67 27.58
N PRO A 546 -11.44 -33.14 28.55
CA PRO A 546 -10.98 -32.29 29.64
C PRO A 546 -10.13 -31.13 29.09
N PRO A 547 -10.18 -29.94 29.73
CA PRO A 547 -9.33 -28.82 29.37
C PRO A 547 -7.85 -29.21 29.48
N ALA A 548 -7.06 -28.91 28.46
CA ALA A 548 -5.66 -29.27 28.38
C ALA A 548 -4.80 -28.19 27.72
N VAL A 549 -3.52 -28.16 28.05
CA VAL A 549 -2.54 -27.23 27.51
C VAL A 549 -1.27 -27.97 27.15
N LEU A 550 -0.74 -27.68 25.96
CA LEU A 550 0.56 -28.16 25.50
C LEU A 550 1.59 -27.06 25.67
N VAL A 551 2.69 -27.36 26.34
CA VAL A 551 3.79 -26.43 26.58
C VAL A 551 5.13 -26.98 26.10
N ASN A 552 6.06 -26.08 25.78
CA ASN A 552 7.47 -26.44 25.57
C ASN A 552 8.17 -26.76 26.91
N ASP A 553 9.47 -27.04 26.87
CA ASP A 553 10.32 -27.32 28.04
C ASP A 553 10.54 -26.12 28.97
N GLN A 554 10.23 -24.91 28.51
CA GLN A 554 10.29 -23.65 29.28
C GLN A 554 8.94 -23.25 29.89
N GLY A 555 7.86 -24.00 29.62
CA GLY A 555 6.50 -23.70 30.10
C GLY A 555 5.72 -22.71 29.24
N ASP A 556 6.20 -22.35 28.05
CA ASP A 556 5.46 -21.51 27.11
C ASP A 556 4.34 -22.30 26.44
N ILE A 557 3.16 -21.69 26.39
CA ILE A 557 1.95 -22.33 25.88
C ILE A 557 1.97 -22.33 24.36
N LEU A 558 2.05 -23.53 23.78
CA LEU A 558 2.02 -23.77 22.34
C LEU A 558 0.60 -24.03 21.81
N TYR A 559 -0.23 -24.66 22.63
CA TYR A 559 -1.60 -25.00 22.25
C TYR A 559 -2.53 -25.13 23.47
N ILE A 560 -3.78 -24.68 23.34
CA ILE A 560 -4.83 -24.80 24.36
C ILE A 560 -6.00 -25.58 23.77
N SER A 561 -6.45 -26.60 24.50
CA SER A 561 -7.63 -27.39 24.18
C SER A 561 -8.71 -27.22 25.26
N GLY A 562 -9.94 -26.90 24.85
CA GLY A 562 -11.07 -26.69 25.77
C GLY A 562 -11.05 -25.33 26.48
N ARG A 563 -11.89 -25.19 27.53
CA ARG A 563 -12.03 -23.94 28.30
C ARG A 563 -11.12 -23.96 29.55
N THR A 564 -9.98 -23.30 29.47
CA THR A 564 -8.98 -23.24 30.57
C THR A 564 -9.12 -22.02 31.48
N GLY A 565 -10.06 -21.11 31.20
CA GLY A 565 -10.21 -19.84 31.94
C GLY A 565 -10.49 -19.96 33.45
N LYS A 566 -10.94 -21.14 33.91
CA LYS A 566 -11.09 -21.45 35.34
C LYS A 566 -9.76 -21.66 36.06
N TYR A 567 -8.70 -22.03 35.34
CA TYR A 567 -7.39 -22.41 35.89
C TYR A 567 -6.30 -21.44 35.48
N LEU A 568 -6.44 -20.85 34.29
CA LEU A 568 -5.49 -19.92 33.70
C LEU A 568 -6.14 -18.56 33.45
N GLU A 569 -5.49 -17.49 33.85
CA GLU A 569 -5.86 -16.11 33.57
C GLU A 569 -4.65 -15.29 33.11
N PRO A 570 -4.81 -14.29 32.23
CA PRO A 570 -3.70 -13.44 31.83
C PRO A 570 -3.15 -12.64 33.03
N ALA A 571 -1.84 -12.73 33.28
CA ALA A 571 -1.18 -11.88 34.27
C ALA A 571 -1.32 -10.39 33.93
N ALA A 572 -1.49 -9.54 34.95
CA ALA A 572 -1.50 -8.09 34.77
C ALA A 572 -0.09 -7.60 34.38
N GLY A 573 0.06 -7.05 33.17
CA GLY A 573 1.36 -6.53 32.68
C GLY A 573 1.61 -6.82 31.20
N LYS A 574 2.89 -6.95 30.82
CA LYS A 574 3.28 -7.38 29.45
C LYS A 574 2.68 -8.77 29.17
N ALA A 575 2.12 -8.96 27.98
CA ALA A 575 1.52 -10.23 27.59
C ALA A 575 2.57 -11.36 27.61
N ASN A 576 2.45 -12.27 28.57
CA ASN A 576 3.32 -13.44 28.73
C ASN A 576 2.47 -14.71 28.62
N TRP A 577 2.72 -15.52 27.58
CA TRP A 577 2.00 -16.78 27.31
C TRP A 577 2.71 -17.97 27.95
N ASN A 578 3.04 -17.84 29.23
CA ASN A 578 3.73 -18.87 30.00
C ASN A 578 2.79 -19.44 31.06
N ILE A 579 2.79 -20.78 31.22
CA ILE A 579 1.85 -21.49 32.09
C ILE A 579 1.95 -21.06 33.55
N PHE A 580 3.15 -20.72 34.04
CA PHE A 580 3.36 -20.29 35.42
C PHE A 580 2.90 -18.85 35.66
N ALA A 581 3.05 -18.00 34.64
CA ALA A 581 2.56 -16.63 34.69
C ALA A 581 1.03 -16.57 34.60
N MET A 582 0.43 -17.51 33.86
CA MET A 582 -1.01 -17.54 33.65
C MET A 582 -1.78 -18.37 34.68
N ALA A 583 -1.14 -19.19 35.50
CA ALA A 583 -1.86 -20.02 36.45
C ALA A 583 -2.44 -19.20 37.62
N ARG A 584 -3.70 -19.48 37.97
CA ARG A 584 -4.42 -18.80 39.06
C ARG A 584 -3.83 -19.17 40.43
N GLN A 585 -4.11 -18.34 41.45
CA GLN A 585 -3.66 -18.61 42.82
C GLN A 585 -4.09 -20.01 43.30
N GLY A 586 -3.13 -20.74 43.89
CA GLY A 586 -3.28 -22.13 44.30
C GLY A 586 -2.71 -23.17 43.33
N LEU A 587 -2.37 -22.80 42.09
CA LEU A 587 -1.74 -23.70 41.10
C LEU A 587 -0.24 -23.48 40.92
N ASN A 588 0.26 -22.25 41.06
CA ASN A 588 1.59 -21.86 40.59
C ASN A 588 2.75 -22.70 41.17
N PHE A 589 2.76 -22.89 42.48
CA PHE A 589 3.84 -23.61 43.16
C PHE A 589 3.84 -25.10 42.83
N ASP A 590 2.71 -25.78 43.03
CA ASP A 590 2.60 -27.22 42.80
C ASP A 590 2.79 -27.59 41.32
N LEU A 591 2.34 -26.73 40.42
CA LEU A 591 2.51 -26.90 38.97
C LEU A 591 3.98 -26.76 38.56
N GLY A 592 4.71 -25.78 39.10
CA GLY A 592 6.15 -25.60 38.85
C GLY A 592 6.99 -26.80 39.28
N VAL A 593 6.75 -27.30 40.50
CA VAL A 593 7.45 -28.47 41.04
C VAL A 593 7.16 -29.72 40.21
N ALA A 594 5.89 -29.96 39.87
CA ALA A 594 5.51 -31.11 39.05
C ALA A 594 6.07 -31.03 37.63
N PHE A 595 6.11 -29.84 37.04
CA PHE A 595 6.60 -29.62 35.68
C PHE A 595 8.08 -30.00 35.53
N HIS A 596 8.95 -29.48 36.42
CA HIS A 596 10.37 -29.84 36.41
C HIS A 596 10.60 -31.32 36.73
N LYS A 597 9.75 -31.93 37.56
CA LYS A 597 9.84 -33.35 37.89
C LYS A 597 9.45 -34.24 36.69
N VAL A 598 8.39 -33.88 35.95
CA VAL A 598 7.99 -34.58 34.71
C VAL A 598 9.08 -34.49 33.64
N LEU A 599 9.70 -33.33 33.45
CA LEU A 599 10.78 -33.17 32.46
C LEU A 599 12.02 -34.02 32.79
N ARG A 600 12.34 -34.21 34.07
CA ARG A 600 13.50 -35.01 34.50
C ARG A 600 13.23 -36.52 34.51
N GLN A 601 12.03 -36.93 34.92
CA GLN A 601 11.70 -38.34 35.15
C GLN A 601 10.95 -38.98 33.99
N ASN A 602 10.40 -38.18 33.06
CA ASN A 602 9.65 -38.62 31.89
C ASN A 602 8.46 -39.54 32.21
N GLU A 603 7.95 -39.48 33.44
CA GLU A 603 6.78 -40.20 33.93
C GLU A 603 5.61 -39.23 34.10
N ALA A 604 4.37 -39.74 33.92
CA ALA A 604 3.18 -38.93 34.14
C ALA A 604 2.97 -38.65 35.64
N ILE A 605 2.80 -37.38 36.00
CA ILE A 605 2.59 -36.95 37.39
C ILE A 605 1.19 -36.37 37.52
N THR A 606 0.42 -36.88 38.49
CA THR A 606 -0.91 -36.34 38.82
C THR A 606 -0.88 -35.69 40.19
N LEU A 607 -1.12 -34.39 40.23
CA LEU A 607 -1.38 -33.61 41.43
C LEU A 607 -2.86 -33.75 41.78
N ARG A 608 -3.17 -34.15 43.02
CA ARG A 608 -4.55 -34.43 43.44
C ARG A 608 -5.04 -33.42 44.47
N GLY A 609 -6.30 -32.99 44.31
CA GLY A 609 -7.01 -32.17 45.29
C GLY A 609 -6.48 -30.74 45.43
N LEU A 610 -5.96 -30.15 44.35
CA LEU A 610 -5.51 -28.76 44.35
C LEU A 610 -6.71 -27.83 44.46
N LYS A 611 -6.61 -26.83 45.35
CA LYS A 611 -7.64 -25.84 45.57
C LYS A 611 -7.29 -24.56 44.80
N VAL A 612 -8.15 -24.17 43.87
CA VAL A 612 -7.92 -23.03 42.97
C VAL A 612 -9.01 -22.01 43.15
N ASP A 613 -8.61 -20.75 43.35
CA ASP A 613 -9.55 -19.66 43.48
C ASP A 613 -10.01 -19.16 42.10
N THR A 614 -11.31 -19.24 41.85
CA THR A 614 -11.95 -18.82 40.61
C THR A 614 -12.91 -17.65 40.85
N ASP A 615 -13.31 -16.93 39.79
CA ASP A 615 -14.19 -15.76 39.88
C ASP A 615 -15.57 -16.06 40.50
N GLY A 616 -15.96 -17.35 40.57
CA GLY A 616 -17.20 -17.82 41.19
C GLY A 616 -17.04 -18.52 42.56
N GLY A 617 -15.82 -18.68 43.07
CA GLY A 617 -15.51 -19.44 44.30
C GLY A 617 -14.29 -20.36 44.17
N SER A 618 -13.99 -21.13 45.22
CA SER A 618 -12.84 -22.03 45.23
C SER A 618 -13.23 -23.42 44.71
N GLN A 619 -12.45 -23.97 43.77
CA GLN A 619 -12.73 -25.25 43.12
C GLN A 619 -11.58 -26.24 43.40
N MET A 620 -11.92 -27.51 43.68
CA MET A 620 -10.92 -28.57 43.78
C MET A 620 -10.70 -29.22 42.41
N LEU A 621 -9.45 -29.49 42.06
CA LEU A 621 -9.10 -30.11 40.79
C LEU A 621 -7.88 -31.03 40.90
N ASP A 622 -7.80 -31.96 39.97
CA ASP A 622 -6.62 -32.79 39.73
C ASP A 622 -5.92 -32.31 38.45
N VAL A 623 -4.60 -32.13 38.50
CA VAL A 623 -3.78 -31.79 37.31
C VAL A 623 -2.89 -32.96 36.96
N THR A 624 -2.92 -33.39 35.71
CA THR A 624 -1.99 -34.41 35.20
C THR A 624 -1.02 -33.80 34.20
N LEU A 625 0.27 -34.01 34.41
CA LEU A 625 1.36 -33.58 33.55
C LEU A 625 2.01 -34.81 32.93
N LYS A 626 2.22 -34.80 31.61
CA LYS A 626 2.87 -35.90 30.89
C LYS A 626 3.69 -35.38 29.72
N THR A 627 4.93 -35.83 29.61
CA THR A 627 5.79 -35.64 28.44
C THR A 627 5.30 -36.44 27.24
N ILE A 628 5.39 -35.85 26.05
CA ILE A 628 5.02 -36.47 24.79
C ILE A 628 6.28 -37.02 24.12
N GLU A 629 6.25 -38.30 23.77
CA GLU A 629 7.33 -38.96 23.03
C GLU A 629 6.99 -39.13 21.53
N GLU A 630 5.71 -39.32 21.22
CA GLU A 630 5.20 -39.49 19.85
C GLU A 630 3.90 -38.69 19.63
N PRO A 631 3.63 -38.16 18.41
CA PRO A 631 4.50 -38.20 17.23
C PRO A 631 5.73 -37.30 17.39
N GLU A 632 6.81 -37.60 16.66
CA GLU A 632 8.12 -36.96 16.90
C GLU A 632 8.13 -35.42 16.77
N ALA A 633 7.18 -34.83 16.03
CA ALA A 633 6.99 -33.37 15.98
C ALA A 633 6.65 -32.72 17.33
N LEU A 634 6.15 -33.50 18.30
CA LEU A 634 5.78 -33.06 19.65
C LEU A 634 6.72 -33.61 20.73
N ARG A 635 7.82 -34.25 20.33
CA ARG A 635 8.74 -34.92 21.24
C ARG A 635 9.39 -33.93 22.20
N GLY A 636 9.33 -34.24 23.50
CA GLY A 636 9.89 -33.41 24.57
C GLY A 636 8.96 -32.29 25.06
N MET A 637 7.76 -32.14 24.47
CA MET A 637 6.73 -31.23 24.98
C MET A 637 5.96 -31.85 26.14
N VAL A 638 5.37 -31.02 26.99
CA VAL A 638 4.57 -31.47 28.15
C VAL A 638 3.11 -31.14 27.93
N MET A 639 2.24 -32.14 28.06
CA MET A 639 0.79 -32.00 28.10
C MET A 639 0.31 -31.87 29.55
N ILE A 640 -0.48 -30.83 29.83
CA ILE A 640 -1.06 -30.54 31.14
C ILE A 640 -2.58 -30.65 31.01
N VAL A 641 -3.22 -31.52 31.78
CA VAL A 641 -4.66 -31.80 31.71
C VAL A 641 -5.34 -31.53 33.05
N PHE A 642 -6.43 -30.77 33.04
CA PHE A 642 -7.18 -30.35 34.23
C PHE A 642 -8.48 -31.17 34.38
N HIS A 643 -8.70 -31.71 35.58
CA HIS A 643 -9.91 -32.47 35.92
C HIS A 643 -10.64 -31.86 37.12
N ASP A 644 -11.90 -31.49 36.93
CA ASP A 644 -12.74 -30.93 37.99
C ASP A 644 -13.19 -32.01 38.98
N LEU A 645 -13.02 -31.77 40.28
CA LEU A 645 -13.61 -32.57 41.35
C LEU A 645 -14.86 -31.87 41.89
N ALA A 646 -15.97 -32.59 41.98
CA ALA A 646 -17.18 -32.07 42.62
C ALA A 646 -16.98 -31.94 44.14
N GLU A 647 -17.33 -30.78 44.72
CA GLU A 647 -17.28 -30.59 46.16
C GLU A 647 -18.17 -31.62 46.90
N PRO A 648 -17.65 -32.32 47.94
CA PRO A 648 -18.51 -33.08 48.83
C PRO A 648 -19.39 -32.12 49.67
N PRO A 649 -20.67 -32.45 49.93
CA PRO A 649 -21.59 -31.58 50.66
C PRO A 649 -21.07 -31.31 52.07
N SER A 650 -20.94 -30.02 52.41
CA SER A 650 -20.42 -29.54 53.69
C SER A 650 -21.28 -30.00 54.87
N LYS A 651 -20.75 -30.94 55.68
CA LYS A 651 -21.32 -31.24 56.99
C LYS A 651 -20.98 -30.11 57.95
N LYS A 652 -22.01 -29.38 58.38
CA LYS A 652 -21.97 -28.40 59.49
C LYS A 652 -21.31 -29.01 60.73
N LYS A 653 -20.24 -28.40 61.23
CA LYS A 653 -19.68 -28.67 62.56
C LYS A 653 -20.42 -27.86 63.63
N PRO A 654 -20.79 -28.46 64.78
CA PRO A 654 -21.03 -27.73 66.02
C PRO A 654 -19.84 -27.82 66.98
N GLY A 655 -19.52 -26.69 67.63
CA GLY A 655 -19.17 -26.56 69.06
C GLY A 655 -17.85 -27.14 69.61
N PRO A 656 -17.07 -26.37 70.39
CA PRO A 656 -15.74 -26.75 70.87
C PRO A 656 -15.74 -27.53 72.21
N ALA A 657 -14.79 -28.46 72.36
CA ALA A 657 -14.30 -28.93 73.66
C ALA A 657 -12.84 -29.42 73.51
N GLY A 658 -11.98 -29.00 74.43
CA GLY A 658 -10.52 -29.09 74.33
C GLY A 658 -9.92 -30.48 74.58
N SER A 659 -8.67 -30.64 74.14
CA SER A 659 -7.73 -31.70 74.55
C SER A 659 -6.28 -31.23 74.32
N PRO A 660 -5.31 -31.48 75.21
CA PRO A 660 -3.95 -30.91 75.14
C PRO A 660 -2.99 -31.62 74.16
N ALA A 661 -3.51 -32.51 73.30
CA ALA A 661 -2.70 -33.29 72.36
C ALA A 661 -2.63 -32.66 70.96
N THR A 662 -3.43 -31.63 70.67
CA THR A 662 -3.49 -30.96 69.35
C THR A 662 -2.52 -29.80 69.20
N ASP A 663 -1.96 -29.25 70.29
CA ASP A 663 -1.06 -28.09 70.20
C ASP A 663 0.34 -28.48 69.73
N ASN A 664 0.88 -29.64 70.14
CA ASN A 664 2.20 -30.08 69.65
C ASN A 664 2.21 -30.46 68.16
N ALA A 665 1.12 -31.01 67.63
CA ALA A 665 1.01 -31.31 66.21
C ALA A 665 0.89 -30.03 65.37
N ARG A 666 0.14 -29.02 65.86
CA ARG A 666 0.03 -27.71 65.23
C ARG A 666 1.31 -26.89 65.30
N ILE A 667 2.05 -26.98 66.41
CA ILE A 667 3.36 -26.33 66.56
C ILE A 667 4.36 -26.95 65.60
N ALA A 668 4.42 -28.29 65.49
CA ALA A 668 5.30 -28.97 64.54
C ALA A 668 4.94 -28.63 63.07
N GLU A 669 3.65 -28.55 62.74
CA GLU A 669 3.18 -28.17 61.40
C GLU A 669 3.51 -26.70 61.09
N LEU A 670 3.38 -25.79 62.06
CA LEU A 670 3.77 -24.38 61.91
C LEU A 670 5.29 -24.20 61.84
N GLU A 671 6.08 -24.97 62.59
CA GLU A 671 7.54 -24.95 62.51
C GLU A 671 8.04 -25.45 61.15
N GLN A 672 7.38 -26.47 60.59
CA GLN A 672 7.68 -27.00 59.27
C GLN A 672 7.27 -26.02 58.15
N GLU A 673 6.15 -25.31 58.33
CA GLU A 673 5.69 -24.25 57.42
C GLU A 673 6.62 -23.02 57.45
N VAL A 674 7.08 -22.62 58.65
CA VAL A 674 8.05 -21.53 58.80
C VAL A 674 9.41 -21.90 58.21
N ALA A 675 9.84 -23.16 58.34
CA ALA A 675 11.06 -23.64 57.71
C ALA A 675 10.96 -23.59 56.17
N ARG A 676 9.82 -24.04 55.62
CA ARG A 676 9.55 -23.99 54.17
C ARG A 676 9.53 -22.56 53.63
N LEU A 677 8.83 -21.64 54.31
CA LEU A 677 8.76 -20.22 53.92
C LEU A 677 10.12 -19.52 54.01
N ARG A 678 10.99 -19.93 54.94
CA ARG A 678 12.36 -19.39 55.03
C ARG A 678 13.24 -19.86 53.88
N GLU A 679 13.11 -21.11 53.47
CA GLU A 679 13.83 -21.65 52.32
C GLU A 679 13.36 -20.99 51.02
N GLU A 680 12.06 -20.81 50.84
CA GLU A 680 11.46 -20.09 49.70
C GLU A 680 11.89 -18.61 49.63
N LEU A 681 11.96 -17.93 50.78
CA LEU A 681 12.49 -16.57 50.84
C LEU A 681 13.98 -16.50 50.48
N HIS A 682 14.76 -17.54 50.83
CA HIS A 682 16.17 -17.58 50.52
C HIS A 682 16.40 -17.79 49.02
N THR A 683 15.70 -18.74 48.39
CA THR A 683 15.80 -19.00 46.95
C THR A 683 15.31 -17.82 46.13
N THR A 684 14.19 -17.20 46.52
CA THR A 684 13.67 -16.01 45.83
C THR A 684 14.66 -14.83 45.92
N ARG A 685 15.37 -14.70 47.06
CA ARG A 685 16.36 -13.64 47.24
C ARG A 685 17.60 -13.86 46.38
N GLU A 686 18.06 -15.10 46.24
CA GLU A 686 19.16 -15.47 45.35
C GLU A 686 18.79 -15.25 43.88
N GLU A 687 17.59 -15.67 43.46
CA GLU A 687 17.08 -15.42 42.10
C GLU A 687 16.95 -13.92 41.80
N MET A 688 16.43 -13.14 42.76
CA MET A 688 16.33 -11.69 42.62
C MET A 688 17.72 -11.03 42.52
N GLN A 689 18.69 -11.52 43.27
CA GLN A 689 20.07 -11.02 43.20
C GLN A 689 20.71 -11.36 41.85
N SER A 690 20.55 -12.60 41.36
CA SER A 690 21.02 -13.00 40.03
C SER A 690 20.38 -12.15 38.93
N SER A 691 19.07 -11.92 39.00
CA SER A 691 18.36 -11.06 38.04
C SER A 691 18.82 -9.61 38.10
N GLN A 692 19.14 -9.08 39.29
CA GLN A 692 19.71 -7.74 39.43
C GLN A 692 21.12 -7.63 38.82
N GLU A 693 21.95 -8.66 38.99
CA GLU A 693 23.29 -8.71 38.39
C GLU A 693 23.22 -8.80 36.85
N GLU A 694 22.32 -9.62 36.30
CA GLU A 694 22.07 -9.68 34.85
C GLU A 694 21.52 -8.37 34.29
N LEU A 695 20.56 -7.74 34.99
CA LEU A 695 20.04 -6.42 34.60
C LEU A 695 21.12 -5.35 34.63
N LYS A 696 22.04 -5.42 35.60
CA LYS A 696 23.16 -4.50 35.66
C LYS A 696 24.14 -4.73 34.50
N SER A 697 24.48 -5.99 34.21
CA SER A 697 25.34 -6.35 33.08
C SER A 697 24.75 -5.90 31.74
N THR A 698 23.47 -6.16 31.50
CA THR A 698 22.78 -5.74 30.27
C THR A 698 22.69 -4.22 30.15
N ASN A 699 22.56 -3.50 31.26
CA ASN A 699 22.58 -2.04 31.25
C ASN A 699 23.98 -1.49 30.96
N GLU A 700 25.04 -2.11 31.48
CA GLU A 700 26.43 -1.77 31.15
C GLU A 700 26.75 -2.04 29.67
N GLU A 701 26.27 -3.16 29.10
CA GLU A 701 26.40 -3.45 27.66
C GLU A 701 25.63 -2.44 26.80
N LEU A 702 24.40 -2.07 27.18
CA LEU A 702 23.62 -1.05 26.49
C LEU A 702 24.30 0.31 26.55
N GLN A 703 24.90 0.67 27.69
CA GLN A 703 25.64 1.91 27.82
C GLN A 703 26.88 1.90 26.92
N SER A 704 27.63 0.79 26.88
CA SER A 704 28.78 0.64 25.98
C SER A 704 28.38 0.73 24.50
N ALA A 705 27.27 0.10 24.10
CA ALA A 705 26.76 0.18 22.73
C ALA A 705 26.32 1.61 22.37
N ASN A 706 25.79 2.35 23.34
CA ASN A 706 25.38 3.74 23.14
C ASN A 706 26.60 4.67 23.01
N GLU A 707 27.67 4.42 23.77
CA GLU A 707 28.97 5.12 23.64
C GLU A 707 29.61 4.85 22.26
N GLU A 708 29.55 3.62 21.77
CA GLU A 708 30.03 3.26 20.42
C GLU A 708 29.19 3.92 19.31
N LEU A 709 27.86 3.99 19.46
CA LEU A 709 26.97 4.71 18.55
C LEU A 709 27.20 6.23 18.56
N GLN A 710 27.57 6.78 19.72
CA GLN A 710 27.93 8.19 19.81
C GLN A 710 29.27 8.44 19.11
N SER A 711 30.27 7.60 19.34
CA SER A 711 31.57 7.70 18.66
C SER A 711 31.46 7.57 17.14
N THR A 712 30.64 6.64 16.64
CA THR A 712 30.41 6.51 15.18
C THR A 712 29.63 7.69 14.59
N ASN A 713 28.74 8.32 15.37
CA ASN A 713 28.13 9.60 14.96
C ASN A 713 29.15 10.73 14.91
N GLU A 714 30.05 10.82 15.89
CA GLU A 714 31.12 11.83 15.91
C GLU A 714 32.03 11.67 14.68
N GLU A 715 32.46 10.44 14.37
CA GLU A 715 33.24 10.16 13.14
C GLU A 715 32.48 10.52 11.85
N LEU A 716 31.19 10.23 11.78
CA LEU A 716 30.34 10.62 10.63
C LEU A 716 30.22 12.14 10.49
N THR A 717 30.11 12.86 11.60
CA THR A 717 30.07 14.33 11.57
C THR A 717 31.40 14.91 11.10
N THR A 718 32.53 14.38 11.57
CA THR A 718 33.86 14.79 11.09
C THR A 718 34.02 14.50 9.61
N SER A 719 33.65 13.31 9.13
CA SER A 719 33.71 12.96 7.70
C SER A 719 32.83 13.88 6.84
N LYS A 720 31.67 14.30 7.36
CA LYS A 720 30.81 15.27 6.69
C LYS A 720 31.45 16.67 6.63
N GLU A 721 32.09 17.12 7.70
CA GLU A 721 32.81 18.40 7.74
C GLU A 721 33.98 18.41 6.75
N GLU A 722 34.75 17.33 6.67
CA GLU A 722 35.83 17.16 5.69
C GLU A 722 35.30 17.21 4.24
N MET A 723 34.19 16.51 3.96
CA MET A 723 33.53 16.55 2.65
C MET A 723 33.02 17.95 2.29
N GLN A 724 32.52 18.70 3.27
CA GLN A 724 32.05 20.06 3.06
C GLN A 724 33.21 21.01 2.78
N SER A 725 34.31 20.89 3.52
CA SER A 725 35.55 21.63 3.27
C SER A 725 36.10 21.35 1.86
N LEU A 726 36.12 20.09 1.42
CA LEU A 726 36.57 19.72 0.07
C LEU A 726 35.68 20.34 -1.01
N ASN A 727 34.38 20.43 -0.76
CA ASN A 727 33.43 21.04 -1.69
C ASN A 727 33.61 22.55 -1.78
N GLU A 728 33.91 23.22 -0.66
CA GLU A 728 34.23 24.66 -0.63
C GLU A 728 35.55 24.95 -1.39
N GLU A 729 36.57 24.11 -1.23
CA GLU A 729 37.80 24.20 -2.04
C GLU A 729 37.52 24.00 -3.53
N LEU A 730 36.73 22.99 -3.91
CA LEU A 730 36.37 22.73 -5.32
C LEU A 730 35.57 23.88 -5.94
N GLN A 731 34.68 24.52 -5.19
CA GLN A 731 33.95 25.70 -5.66
C GLN A 731 34.89 26.89 -5.88
N THR A 732 35.86 27.08 -4.98
CA THR A 732 36.86 28.13 -5.09
C THR A 732 37.75 27.91 -6.32
N VAL A 733 38.22 26.68 -6.54
CA VAL A 733 39.03 26.32 -7.72
C VAL A 733 38.23 26.51 -9.01
N ASN A 734 36.96 26.11 -9.04
CA ASN A 734 36.10 26.34 -10.19
C ASN A 734 35.89 27.84 -10.48
N ALA A 735 35.71 28.66 -9.44
CA ALA A 735 35.57 30.11 -9.61
C ALA A 735 36.86 30.73 -10.17
N GLU A 736 38.04 30.30 -9.70
CA GLU A 736 39.33 30.75 -10.23
C GLU A 736 39.50 30.32 -11.70
N GLN A 737 39.14 29.08 -12.04
CA GLN A 737 39.19 28.59 -13.42
C GLN A 737 38.25 29.36 -14.35
N GLN A 738 37.03 29.68 -13.90
CA GLN A 738 36.10 30.49 -14.67
C GLN A 738 36.65 31.92 -14.89
N SER A 739 37.22 32.53 -13.85
CA SER A 739 37.86 33.84 -13.97
C SER A 739 39.01 33.84 -14.98
N LYS A 740 39.83 32.77 -15.01
CA LYS A 740 40.89 32.63 -16.03
C LYS A 740 40.35 32.41 -17.44
N MET A 741 39.25 31.67 -17.60
CA MET A 741 38.60 31.53 -18.91
C MET A 741 38.05 32.87 -19.41
N ASP A 742 37.45 33.67 -18.52
CA ASP A 742 36.93 35.00 -18.89
C ASP A 742 38.08 35.95 -19.27
N GLU A 743 39.21 35.91 -18.56
CA GLU A 743 40.41 36.71 -18.86
C GLU A 743 41.07 36.28 -20.18
N LEU A 744 41.13 34.97 -20.47
CA LEU A 744 41.57 34.43 -21.77
C LEU A 744 40.64 34.86 -22.91
N THR A 745 39.34 34.79 -22.70
CA THR A 745 38.35 35.21 -23.71
C THR A 745 38.49 36.70 -24.01
N ARG A 746 38.67 37.52 -22.96
CA ARG A 746 38.88 38.96 -23.13
C ARG A 746 40.18 39.28 -23.85
N THR A 747 41.27 38.59 -23.53
CA THR A 747 42.55 38.78 -24.24
C THR A 747 42.50 38.30 -25.69
N GLU A 748 41.76 37.22 -25.98
CA GLU A 748 41.48 36.78 -27.36
C GLU A 748 40.67 37.83 -28.12
N ASP A 749 39.61 38.37 -27.51
CA ASP A 749 38.78 39.42 -28.10
C ASP A 749 39.58 40.71 -28.34
N ASP A 750 40.42 41.12 -27.39
CA ASP A 750 41.32 42.26 -27.53
C ASP A 750 42.34 42.03 -28.66
N LEU A 751 42.93 40.83 -28.76
CA LEU A 751 43.82 40.45 -29.87
C LEU A 751 43.10 40.49 -31.22
N ARG A 752 41.88 39.93 -31.30
CA ARG A 752 41.07 39.96 -32.52
C ARG A 752 40.70 41.38 -32.92
N ASN A 753 40.31 42.21 -31.95
CA ASN A 753 40.00 43.61 -32.19
C ASN A 753 41.22 44.39 -32.67
N LEU A 754 42.40 44.15 -32.07
CA LEU A 754 43.66 44.76 -32.49
C LEU A 754 44.05 44.33 -33.91
N LEU A 755 43.98 43.02 -34.21
CA LEU A 755 44.22 42.46 -35.55
C LEU A 755 43.25 43.04 -36.60
N ASN A 756 41.96 43.16 -36.27
CA ASN A 756 40.96 43.73 -37.17
C ASN A 756 41.15 45.24 -37.37
N SER A 757 41.57 45.97 -36.33
CA SER A 757 41.73 47.43 -36.37
C SER A 757 43.01 47.90 -37.07
N THR A 758 44.03 47.06 -37.16
CA THR A 758 45.32 47.47 -37.72
C THR A 758 45.39 47.39 -39.23
N GLU A 759 44.42 46.78 -39.92
CA GLU A 759 44.41 46.57 -41.40
C GLU A 759 45.77 46.07 -41.95
N ILE A 760 46.57 45.40 -41.11
CA ILE A 760 47.85 44.82 -41.50
C ILE A 760 47.56 43.47 -42.16
N ILE A 761 47.90 43.34 -43.44
CA ILE A 761 47.88 42.04 -44.14
C ILE A 761 48.86 41.11 -43.43
N THR A 762 48.32 40.20 -42.63
CA THR A 762 49.12 39.23 -41.87
C THR A 762 49.18 37.94 -42.68
N VAL A 763 50.37 37.62 -43.20
CA VAL A 763 50.64 36.38 -43.92
C VAL A 763 51.05 35.32 -42.90
N PHE A 764 50.18 34.34 -42.65
CA PHE A 764 50.55 33.13 -41.94
C PHE A 764 51.33 32.23 -42.89
N LEU A 765 52.64 32.09 -42.64
CA LEU A 765 53.45 31.03 -43.23
C LEU A 765 53.33 29.81 -42.33
N ASP A 766 52.81 28.74 -42.91
CA ASP A 766 52.71 27.41 -42.29
C ASP A 766 54.12 26.80 -42.04
#